data_AF-A0A8C4EI54-F1
#
_entry.id   AF-A0A8C4EI54-F1
#
_cell.length_a   1.000
_cell.length_b   1.000
_cell.length_c   1.000
_cell.angle_alpha   90.00
_cell.angle_beta   90.00
_cell.angle_gamma   90.00
#
_symmetry.space_group_name_H-M   'P 1'
#
loop_
_entity.id
_entity.type
_entity.pdbx_description
1 polymer ?
#
loop_
_entity_poly.entity_id
_entity_poly.type
_entity_poly.pdbx_seq_one_letter_code
_entity_poly.pdbx_strand_id
1 'polypeptide(L)'
;MITFFLVGLIVHVVFFLSIFDIYFTSPLVHGMTPQATPLAPPASRLVLVVGDGLRADSLFTLLHNGSSRAPYLRNVIEERGTWGVSHTRVPTESRPGHVALIAGFYEDVSAVAKGWKENPVEFDSVFNESRHTWCWGSPDILPMFAKGASGDHVYTHTYPAEEEDFASTDASRLDSWVFTQVKSFFQSAKSNSSLRASLLEDKNIFFLHLLGIDTNGHAHRPVSQEYLDNIGLVDTGIAELVSIVEDFFNYDGRTAYVFTSDHGMTNWGSHGAGHPSETLTPLVVWGAGVQNAHRVTEPQSYNDGKVKYFKFLYYFPQADIAPLMASLIGVPIPVNSVGVLPLLYLNNSDQFKAETMYTNAIQVLEQFKMKMTQKKETTLSFLFTPYHTPFHSPLSVSHQISLCQSLISHALEGLVYYHTYDRFFLGCSVVLGFVGWTSYVVLVILKTHAGLNRHPSLLKQIPSHTLARLCICVTVVITMFLLIQRSPVTYYIYCLLPVPVWYSVLRDFFHRAMLTVGLAVLSVWPFLSGLFGKAKFRSLSWFLGCLCLAAFPLMPVVGREPIIHLVKKDHILTCPTEQMIHVAVCAYVPYLTHSSLQQKQGLPLLNQIISWTTLASSMIVPLLSSTRLFHRLLSIFLSLTATYLLLSTGSEALFPPVLSWLMFVWINIEQEAMLAQGVSGRQEVIPLSVMFIRQLKLDDIRSHFLHLVSLFSSFDPASVYCFLTVFNPFIMGGLMMWKVPYFKHLYNLCLFLIVLVISDLMALHFFFLVQDYGSWLDIGTSISHYVIVMSMTIFLMLLSVVTHIFTTQRLILWRRPKMHFP
;
A
#
# COMPACT_ATOMS: atom_id res chain seq x y z
N MET A 1 -13.99 -25.47 14.14
CA MET A 1 -13.88 -24.97 12.75
C MET A 1 -14.02 -23.46 12.70
N ILE A 2 -15.17 -22.89 13.08
CA ILE A 2 -15.37 -21.41 13.07
C ILE A 2 -14.28 -20.67 13.87
N THR A 3 -13.94 -21.13 15.08
CA THR A 3 -12.86 -20.52 15.89
C THR A 3 -11.51 -20.54 15.19
N PHE A 4 -11.17 -21.60 14.44
CA PHE A 4 -9.93 -21.68 13.68
C PHE A 4 -9.90 -20.61 12.58
N PHE A 5 -11.00 -20.42 11.87
CA PHE A 5 -11.10 -19.42 10.82
C PHE A 5 -11.09 -17.98 11.36
N LEU A 6 -11.76 -17.72 12.48
CA LEU A 6 -11.72 -16.41 13.13
C LEU A 6 -10.32 -16.06 13.66
N VAL A 7 -9.64 -17.02 14.29
CA VAL A 7 -8.26 -16.81 14.76
C VAL A 7 -7.32 -16.60 13.58
N GLY A 8 -7.44 -17.38 12.51
CA GLY A 8 -6.59 -17.17 11.35
C GLY A 8 -6.91 -15.87 10.61
N LEU A 9 -8.17 -15.42 10.55
CA LEU A 9 -8.49 -14.10 10.03
C LEU A 9 -7.74 -13.00 10.78
N ILE A 10 -7.76 -13.04 12.12
CA ILE A 10 -7.04 -12.08 12.97
C ILE A 10 -5.53 -12.15 12.70
N VAL A 11 -4.96 -13.35 12.64
CA VAL A 11 -3.53 -13.58 12.34
C VAL A 11 -3.13 -12.93 11.00
N HIS A 12 -3.93 -13.12 9.94
CA HIS A 12 -3.63 -12.57 8.63
C HIS A 12 -3.84 -11.05 8.56
N VAL A 13 -4.79 -10.49 9.30
CA VAL A 13 -4.91 -9.03 9.44
C VAL A 13 -3.66 -8.46 10.12
N VAL A 14 -3.13 -9.14 11.15
CA VAL A 14 -1.87 -8.70 11.79
C VAL A 14 -0.70 -8.77 10.81
N PHE A 15 -0.56 -9.86 10.05
CA PHE A 15 0.48 -9.96 9.02
C PHE A 15 0.34 -8.86 7.96
N PHE A 16 -0.88 -8.64 7.47
CA PHE A 16 -1.18 -7.59 6.49
C PHE A 16 -0.71 -6.21 6.97
N LEU A 17 -1.05 -5.86 8.21
CA LEU A 17 -0.67 -4.56 8.79
C LEU A 17 0.82 -4.45 9.09
N SER A 18 1.51 -5.57 9.31
CA SER A 18 2.91 -5.56 9.75
C SER A 18 3.89 -4.93 8.75
N ILE A 19 3.62 -4.99 7.45
CA ILE A 19 4.51 -4.40 6.44
C ILE A 19 4.60 -2.88 6.60
N PHE A 20 3.51 -2.22 7.01
CA PHE A 20 3.46 -0.77 7.14
C PHE A 20 4.37 -0.28 8.28
N ASP A 21 4.34 -0.96 9.42
CA ASP A 21 5.19 -0.61 10.55
C ASP A 21 6.67 -1.01 10.36
N ILE A 22 6.94 -2.03 9.53
CA ILE A 22 8.29 -2.56 9.30
C ILE A 22 9.03 -1.84 8.16
N TYR A 23 8.31 -1.50 7.09
CA TYR A 23 8.87 -0.94 5.87
C TYR A 23 8.58 0.55 5.68
N PHE A 24 7.44 1.07 6.17
CA PHE A 24 6.97 2.42 5.88
C PHE A 24 6.89 3.28 7.16
N THR A 25 8.07 3.68 7.65
CA THR A 25 8.21 4.55 8.83
C THR A 25 8.28 6.01 8.43
N SER A 26 7.61 6.89 9.20
CA SER A 26 7.66 8.34 8.97
C SER A 26 9.11 8.86 8.90
N PRO A 27 9.43 9.70 7.88
CA PRO A 27 10.73 10.33 7.75
C PRO A 27 10.93 11.50 8.73
N LEU A 28 9.86 11.99 9.35
CA LEU A 28 9.92 13.17 10.21
C LEU A 28 10.60 12.87 11.54
N VAL A 29 11.48 13.78 11.93
CA VAL A 29 12.13 13.84 13.23
C VAL A 29 11.66 15.12 13.91
N HIS A 30 11.38 15.05 15.21
CA HIS A 30 10.90 16.19 15.99
C HIS A 30 11.88 16.52 17.13
N GLY A 31 11.85 17.77 17.58
CA GLY A 31 12.66 18.27 18.71
C GLY A 31 13.97 18.95 18.32
N MET A 32 14.21 19.20 17.03
CA MET A 32 15.38 19.94 16.55
C MET A 32 15.15 21.45 16.61
N THR A 33 16.24 22.20 16.70
CA THR A 33 16.24 23.67 16.59
C THR A 33 16.62 24.09 15.17
N PRO A 34 15.84 24.96 14.51
CA PRO A 34 16.19 25.50 13.19
C PRO A 34 17.55 26.21 13.19
N GLN A 35 18.35 25.98 12.14
CA GLN A 35 19.67 26.60 11.97
C GLN A 35 19.60 27.72 10.93
N ALA A 36 20.07 28.92 11.30
CA ALA A 36 20.11 30.10 10.44
C ALA A 36 21.54 30.51 10.12
N THR A 37 21.79 30.93 8.87
CA THR A 37 23.07 31.53 8.48
C THR A 37 23.23 32.92 9.11
N PRO A 38 24.36 33.24 9.74
CA PRO A 38 24.59 34.56 10.37
C PRO A 38 24.86 35.70 9.36
N LEU A 39 25.11 35.36 8.10
CA LEU A 39 25.42 36.30 7.03
C LEU A 39 24.15 36.86 6.40
N ALA A 40 24.22 38.12 5.95
CA ALA A 40 23.10 38.78 5.31
C ALA A 40 22.71 38.08 3.99
N PRO A 41 21.40 37.83 3.76
CA PRO A 41 20.95 37.15 2.57
C PRO A 41 20.98 38.07 1.33
N PRO A 42 21.19 37.49 0.14
CA PRO A 42 21.26 38.26 -1.10
C PRO A 42 19.90 38.82 -1.56
N ALA A 43 18.78 38.20 -1.18
CA ALA A 43 17.42 38.68 -1.45
C ALA A 43 16.70 39.07 -0.15
N SER A 44 15.71 39.98 -0.27
CA SER A 44 14.77 40.29 0.82
C SER A 44 13.44 39.57 0.62
N ARG A 45 13.15 39.12 -0.60
CA ARG A 45 11.91 38.44 -0.94
C ARG A 45 12.09 37.42 -2.05
N LEU A 46 11.24 36.40 -2.02
CA LEU A 46 11.23 35.29 -2.96
C LEU A 46 9.87 35.21 -3.66
N VAL A 47 9.88 35.03 -4.98
CA VAL A 47 8.70 34.67 -5.76
C VAL A 47 8.87 33.24 -6.24
N LEU A 48 8.07 32.32 -5.71
CA LEU A 48 8.01 30.92 -6.11
C LEU A 48 6.80 30.72 -7.03
N VAL A 49 7.05 30.25 -8.25
CA VAL A 49 6.00 29.92 -9.23
C VAL A 49 6.14 28.44 -9.59
N VAL A 50 5.09 27.66 -9.34
CA VAL A 50 5.04 26.24 -9.68
C VAL A 50 3.95 26.03 -10.73
N GLY A 51 4.35 25.60 -11.92
CA GLY A 51 3.43 25.17 -12.98
C GLY A 51 3.18 23.67 -12.86
N ASP A 52 2.11 23.29 -12.17
CA ASP A 52 1.78 21.89 -11.85
C ASP A 52 1.74 21.03 -13.13
N GLY A 53 2.31 19.82 -13.08
CA GLY A 53 2.34 18.87 -14.19
C GLY A 53 3.25 19.27 -15.38
N LEU A 54 4.03 20.35 -15.28
CA LEU A 54 4.90 20.81 -16.36
C LEU A 54 6.14 19.93 -16.54
N ARG A 55 6.19 19.25 -17.68
CA ARG A 55 7.39 18.50 -18.12
C ARG A 55 8.56 19.41 -18.46
N ALA A 56 9.77 19.02 -18.06
CA ALA A 56 10.99 19.73 -18.43
C ALA A 56 11.23 19.81 -19.95
N ASP A 57 10.93 18.73 -20.68
CA ASP A 57 11.14 18.68 -22.11
C ASP A 57 10.16 19.57 -22.89
N SER A 58 8.90 19.66 -22.44
CA SER A 58 7.91 20.58 -22.99
C SER A 58 8.33 22.05 -22.88
N LEU A 59 9.00 22.44 -21.78
CA LEU A 59 9.49 23.81 -21.60
C LEU A 59 10.75 24.10 -22.41
N PHE A 60 11.74 23.20 -22.38
CA PHE A 60 13.08 23.48 -22.92
C PHE A 60 13.24 23.18 -24.40
N THR A 61 12.34 22.39 -25.01
CA THR A 61 12.43 22.06 -26.43
C THR A 61 12.02 23.24 -27.30
N LEU A 62 12.91 23.64 -28.23
CA LEU A 62 12.60 24.66 -29.23
C LEU A 62 11.67 24.11 -30.30
N LEU A 63 10.84 24.99 -30.86
CA LEU A 63 10.02 24.71 -32.03
C LEU A 63 10.91 24.52 -33.27
N HIS A 64 10.34 23.93 -34.33
CA HIS A 64 11.08 23.62 -35.58
C HIS A 64 11.71 24.85 -36.24
N ASN A 65 11.16 26.04 -36.02
CA ASN A 65 11.68 27.33 -36.50
C ASN A 65 12.76 27.93 -35.58
N GLY A 66 13.15 27.24 -34.50
CA GLY A 66 14.11 27.70 -33.50
C GLY A 66 13.54 28.61 -32.41
N SER A 67 12.25 28.96 -32.43
CA SER A 67 11.65 29.80 -31.39
C SER A 67 11.21 28.97 -30.17
N SER A 68 11.11 29.59 -29.00
CA SER A 68 10.57 28.98 -27.78
C SER A 68 9.06 29.24 -27.65
N ARG A 69 8.30 28.28 -27.12
CA ARG A 69 6.91 28.49 -26.67
C ARG A 69 6.83 29.40 -25.44
N ALA A 70 7.90 29.43 -24.65
CA ALA A 70 8.08 30.27 -23.47
C ALA A 70 9.24 31.27 -23.72
N PRO A 71 9.03 32.32 -24.53
CA PRO A 71 10.08 33.26 -24.91
C PRO A 71 10.67 34.04 -23.73
N TYR A 72 9.88 34.41 -22.71
CA TYR A 72 10.38 35.14 -21.55
C TYR A 72 11.33 34.28 -20.70
N LEU A 73 10.88 33.07 -20.31
CA LEU A 73 11.72 32.12 -19.59
C LEU A 73 12.93 31.68 -20.42
N ARG A 74 12.78 31.58 -21.74
CA ARG A 74 13.92 31.33 -22.63
C ARG A 74 14.96 32.44 -22.55
N ASN A 75 14.54 33.70 -22.56
CA ASN A 75 15.44 34.83 -22.39
C ASN A 75 16.11 34.82 -21.00
N VAL A 76 15.38 34.46 -19.94
CA VAL A 76 15.96 34.28 -18.60
C VAL A 76 17.08 33.25 -18.63
N ILE A 77 16.82 32.08 -19.20
CA ILE A 77 17.76 30.95 -19.33
C ILE A 77 19.03 31.36 -20.10
N GLU A 78 18.90 32.17 -21.16
CA GLU A 78 20.01 32.52 -22.05
C GLU A 78 20.85 33.71 -21.55
N GLU A 79 20.26 34.64 -20.79
CA GLU A 79 20.89 35.94 -20.52
C GLU A 79 21.14 36.26 -19.04
N ARG A 80 20.32 35.77 -18.10
CA ARG A 80 20.37 36.27 -16.70
C ARG A 80 20.14 35.26 -15.59
N GLY A 81 19.56 34.11 -15.86
CA GLY A 81 19.22 33.09 -14.87
C GLY A 81 20.13 31.86 -14.93
N THR A 82 20.00 31.02 -13.92
CA THR A 82 20.55 29.66 -13.89
C THR A 82 19.40 28.65 -14.01
N TRP A 83 19.63 27.56 -14.72
CA TRP A 83 18.58 26.60 -15.05
C TRP A 83 19.11 25.15 -15.07
N GLY A 84 18.18 24.21 -14.98
CA GLY A 84 18.44 22.79 -14.98
C GLY A 84 17.16 21.98 -14.89
N VAL A 85 17.31 20.71 -14.53
CA VAL A 85 16.18 19.82 -14.24
C VAL A 85 16.24 19.39 -12.79
N SER A 86 15.13 19.62 -12.10
CA SER A 86 14.87 18.97 -10.83
C SER A 86 14.30 17.58 -11.08
N HIS A 87 14.66 16.63 -10.22
CA HIS A 87 14.13 15.28 -10.26
C HIS A 87 13.24 15.04 -9.05
N THR A 88 11.94 15.01 -9.31
CA THR A 88 10.94 14.61 -8.32
C THR A 88 11.02 13.10 -8.07
N ARG A 89 10.60 12.67 -6.88
CA ARG A 89 10.50 11.25 -6.55
C ARG A 89 9.05 10.81 -6.75
N VAL A 90 8.89 9.54 -7.07
CA VAL A 90 7.57 8.92 -7.03
C VAL A 90 7.08 8.96 -5.56
N PRO A 91 5.77 9.04 -5.24
CA PRO A 91 4.67 9.23 -6.18
C PRO A 91 4.77 10.64 -6.77
N THR A 92 4.79 10.71 -8.11
CA THR A 92 4.77 11.96 -8.88
C THR A 92 3.36 12.53 -8.83
N GLU A 93 2.91 12.83 -7.63
CA GLU A 93 1.61 13.39 -7.29
C GLU A 93 1.85 14.80 -6.75
N SER A 94 0.86 15.68 -6.89
CA SER A 94 1.09 17.09 -6.64
C SER A 94 1.49 17.37 -5.19
N ARG A 95 0.83 16.72 -4.21
CA ARG A 95 1.14 16.93 -2.78
C ARG A 95 2.59 16.53 -2.41
N PRO A 96 3.06 15.29 -2.62
CA PRO A 96 4.45 14.92 -2.35
C PRO A 96 5.48 15.80 -3.07
N GLY A 97 5.20 16.21 -4.32
CA GLY A 97 6.09 17.10 -5.08
C GLY A 97 6.22 18.48 -4.43
N HIS A 98 5.11 19.09 -4.01
CA HIS A 98 5.10 20.35 -3.29
C HIS A 98 5.79 20.28 -1.91
N VAL A 99 5.60 19.18 -1.17
CA VAL A 99 6.30 18.95 0.11
C VAL A 99 7.81 18.86 -0.12
N ALA A 100 8.27 18.16 -1.17
CA ALA A 100 9.69 18.09 -1.51
C ALA A 100 10.24 19.47 -1.88
N LEU A 101 9.51 20.26 -2.68
CA LEU A 101 9.93 21.60 -3.09
C LEU A 101 10.07 22.57 -1.91
N ILE A 102 9.09 22.59 -1.01
CA ILE A 102 8.93 23.66 -0.01
C ILE A 102 9.46 23.25 1.37
N ALA A 103 9.38 21.97 1.73
CA ALA A 103 9.89 21.45 3.01
C ALA A 103 11.19 20.64 2.88
N GLY A 104 11.59 20.28 1.66
CA GLY A 104 12.89 19.64 1.42
C GLY A 104 12.96 18.18 1.84
N PHE A 105 11.83 17.50 2.05
CA PHE A 105 11.80 16.06 2.36
C PHE A 105 10.78 15.33 1.48
N TYR A 106 10.96 14.01 1.36
CA TYR A 106 10.07 13.16 0.58
C TYR A 106 9.06 12.47 1.50
N GLU A 107 7.77 12.63 1.21
CA GLU A 107 6.73 11.90 1.93
C GLU A 107 6.84 10.38 1.71
N ASP A 108 6.50 9.61 2.75
CA ASP A 108 6.47 8.15 2.72
C ASP A 108 5.06 7.62 2.37
N VAL A 109 4.99 6.38 1.86
CA VAL A 109 3.76 5.61 1.53
C VAL A 109 2.74 5.64 2.67
N SER A 110 3.23 5.60 3.91
CA SER A 110 2.39 5.63 5.11
C SER A 110 1.61 6.94 5.28
N ALA A 111 2.11 8.08 4.78
CA ALA A 111 1.43 9.37 4.84
C ALA A 111 0.35 9.51 3.77
N VAL A 112 0.54 8.90 2.59
CA VAL A 112 -0.46 8.84 1.51
C VAL A 112 -1.60 7.88 1.87
N ALA A 113 -1.29 6.76 2.51
CA ALA A 113 -2.28 5.76 2.92
C ALA A 113 -3.23 6.23 4.04
N LYS A 114 -2.80 7.20 4.87
CA LYS A 114 -3.61 7.77 5.96
C LYS A 114 -4.56 8.89 5.52
N GLY A 115 -4.35 9.45 4.33
CA GLY A 115 -5.20 10.49 3.76
C GLY A 115 -4.68 10.93 2.39
N TRP A 116 -5.55 10.89 1.37
CA TRP A 116 -5.21 11.32 0.01
C TRP A 116 -5.25 12.85 -0.15
N LYS A 117 -6.07 13.54 0.64
CA LYS A 117 -6.31 15.00 0.50
C LYS A 117 -5.55 15.88 1.50
N GLU A 118 -5.22 15.38 2.68
CA GLU A 118 -4.52 16.17 3.71
C GLU A 118 -3.39 15.35 4.33
N ASN A 119 -2.23 15.99 4.57
CA ASN A 119 -1.15 15.37 5.31
C ASN A 119 -1.53 15.31 6.80
N PRO A 120 -1.61 14.11 7.41
CA PRO A 120 -2.02 13.97 8.81
C PRO A 120 -0.95 14.41 9.82
N VAL A 121 0.27 14.74 9.38
CA VAL A 121 1.39 15.12 10.26
C VAL A 121 1.89 16.51 9.88
N GLU A 122 1.90 17.43 10.84
CA GLU A 122 2.47 18.76 10.69
C GLU A 122 3.99 18.67 10.45
N PHE A 123 4.48 19.50 9.54
CA PHE A 123 5.89 19.59 9.19
C PHE A 123 6.31 21.05 8.98
N ASP A 124 7.59 21.29 9.22
CA ASP A 124 8.23 22.59 8.99
C ASP A 124 8.57 22.77 7.50
N SER A 125 8.56 24.02 7.03
CA SER A 125 8.75 24.37 5.62
C SER A 125 9.34 25.77 5.46
N VAL A 126 9.83 26.11 4.27
CA VAL A 126 10.37 27.46 4.01
C VAL A 126 9.32 28.55 4.25
N PHE A 127 8.04 28.24 4.14
CA PHE A 127 6.95 29.19 4.41
C PHE A 127 6.73 29.42 5.91
N ASN A 128 6.99 28.41 6.75
CA ASN A 128 6.93 28.50 8.20
C ASN A 128 8.05 29.40 8.74
N GLU A 129 9.22 29.33 8.11
CA GLU A 129 10.42 30.06 8.52
C GLU A 129 10.48 31.50 7.93
N SER A 130 9.54 31.84 7.04
CA SER A 130 9.43 33.16 6.44
C SER A 130 8.76 34.16 7.38
N ARG A 131 8.92 35.45 7.09
CA ARG A 131 8.22 36.50 7.84
C ARG A 131 6.74 36.57 7.46
N HIS A 132 6.47 36.57 6.15
CA HIS A 132 5.13 36.48 5.60
C HIS A 132 5.16 35.67 4.31
N THR A 133 4.16 34.82 4.12
CA THR A 133 3.95 34.10 2.87
C THR A 133 2.54 34.41 2.36
N TRP A 134 2.42 34.87 1.11
CA TRP A 134 1.14 34.98 0.42
C TRP A 134 1.06 33.94 -0.70
N CYS A 135 0.03 33.11 -0.68
CA CYS A 135 -0.16 31.99 -1.59
C CYS A 135 -1.43 32.16 -2.43
N TRP A 136 -1.35 31.88 -3.72
CA TRP A 136 -2.51 31.84 -4.63
C TRP A 136 -2.55 30.54 -5.45
N GLY A 137 -3.71 29.89 -5.52
CA GLY A 137 -3.91 28.68 -6.34
C GLY A 137 -4.89 27.67 -5.76
N SER A 138 -4.56 26.38 -5.85
CA SER A 138 -5.49 25.28 -5.58
C SER A 138 -5.86 25.15 -4.09
N PRO A 139 -7.15 24.93 -3.75
CA PRO A 139 -7.58 24.57 -2.39
C PRO A 139 -7.06 23.22 -1.90
N ASP A 140 -6.53 22.34 -2.77
CA ASP A 140 -5.97 21.05 -2.38
C ASP A 140 -4.48 21.13 -1.99
N ILE A 141 -3.77 22.20 -2.38
CA ILE A 141 -2.31 22.37 -2.12
C ILE A 141 -2.02 23.44 -1.09
N LEU A 142 -2.68 24.59 -1.18
CA LEU A 142 -2.32 25.75 -0.34
C LEU A 142 -2.56 25.52 1.16
N PRO A 143 -3.71 24.97 1.59
CA PRO A 143 -4.02 24.86 3.02
C PRO A 143 -3.05 23.99 3.83
N MET A 144 -2.38 23.00 3.22
CA MET A 144 -1.46 22.13 3.97
C MET A 144 -0.24 22.89 4.51
N PHE A 145 0.22 23.94 3.82
CA PHE A 145 1.33 24.78 4.31
C PHE A 145 0.89 25.85 5.30
N ALA A 146 -0.39 26.27 5.25
CA ALA A 146 -0.94 27.22 6.21
C ALA A 146 -1.32 26.56 7.54
N LYS A 147 -1.94 25.37 7.49
CA LYS A 147 -2.32 24.61 8.69
C LYS A 147 -1.11 24.21 9.54
N GLY A 148 0.04 23.94 8.90
CA GLY A 148 1.29 23.60 9.58
C GLY A 148 2.10 24.80 10.05
N ALA A 149 1.73 26.04 9.68
CA ALA A 149 2.47 27.25 10.05
C ALA A 149 2.21 27.64 11.51
N SER A 150 3.27 27.91 12.26
CA SER A 150 3.17 28.42 13.62
C SER A 150 2.84 29.92 13.60
N GLY A 151 1.55 30.25 13.51
CA GLY A 151 1.03 31.63 13.61
C GLY A 151 0.35 32.16 12.34
N ASP A 152 -0.19 33.37 12.44
CA ASP A 152 -1.01 34.00 11.40
C ASP A 152 -0.15 34.76 10.36
N HIS A 153 0.77 34.08 9.67
CA HIS A 153 1.68 34.71 8.70
C HIS A 153 1.75 34.03 7.32
N VAL A 154 1.05 32.91 7.13
CA VAL A 154 0.87 32.23 5.84
C VAL A 154 -0.57 32.42 5.35
N TYR A 155 -0.75 33.25 4.34
CA TYR A 155 -2.06 33.67 3.83
C TYR A 155 -2.40 32.92 2.53
N THR A 156 -3.51 32.19 2.51
CA THR A 156 -3.93 31.40 1.35
C THR A 156 -5.15 32.00 0.65
N HIS A 157 -5.04 32.19 -0.66
CA HIS A 157 -6.12 32.66 -1.53
C HIS A 157 -6.41 31.61 -2.60
N THR A 158 -7.55 30.93 -2.48
CA THR A 158 -7.91 29.82 -3.37
C THR A 158 -9.12 30.18 -4.21
N TYR A 159 -9.18 29.67 -5.45
CA TYR A 159 -10.44 29.60 -6.19
C TYR A 159 -11.36 28.54 -5.54
N PRO A 160 -12.69 28.58 -5.80
CA PRO A 160 -13.61 27.55 -5.34
C PRO A 160 -13.21 26.17 -5.88
N ALA A 161 -13.34 25.12 -5.06
CA ALA A 161 -12.95 23.76 -5.45
C ALA A 161 -13.77 23.21 -6.63
N GLU A 162 -14.98 23.74 -6.86
CA GLU A 162 -15.81 23.39 -8.00
C GLU A 162 -15.26 23.90 -9.34
N GLU A 163 -14.30 24.82 -9.32
CA GLU A 163 -13.66 25.35 -10.54
C GLU A 163 -12.55 24.43 -11.09
N GLU A 164 -12.06 23.46 -10.29
CA GLU A 164 -11.13 22.39 -10.68
C GLU A 164 -11.82 21.26 -11.49
N ASP A 165 -12.83 21.61 -12.29
CA ASP A 165 -13.47 20.65 -13.18
C ASP A 165 -12.54 20.31 -14.35
N PHE A 166 -11.90 19.14 -14.26
CA PHE A 166 -11.06 18.55 -15.30
C PHE A 166 -11.78 18.32 -16.63
N ALA A 167 -13.13 18.38 -16.66
CA ALA A 167 -13.93 18.30 -17.87
C ALA A 167 -14.28 19.68 -18.47
N SER A 168 -13.85 20.78 -17.84
CA SER A 168 -14.07 22.13 -18.36
C SER A 168 -13.25 22.38 -19.64
N THR A 169 -13.80 23.16 -20.57
CA THR A 169 -13.22 23.35 -21.91
C THR A 169 -11.98 24.23 -21.94
N ASP A 170 -11.65 24.90 -20.83
CA ASP A 170 -10.48 25.78 -20.73
C ASP A 170 -9.95 25.83 -19.29
N ALA A 171 -8.97 24.96 -19.00
CA ALA A 171 -8.33 24.92 -17.69
C ALA A 171 -7.35 26.08 -17.43
N SER A 172 -6.93 26.80 -18.47
CA SER A 172 -5.97 27.92 -18.35
C SER A 172 -6.54 29.12 -17.60
N ARG A 173 -7.87 29.16 -17.43
CA ARG A 173 -8.58 30.12 -16.59
C ARG A 173 -8.12 30.12 -15.13
N LEU A 174 -7.71 28.97 -14.59
CA LEU A 174 -7.24 28.84 -13.21
C LEU A 174 -5.92 29.60 -13.02
N ASP A 175 -5.00 29.46 -13.98
CA ASP A 175 -3.74 30.20 -13.97
C ASP A 175 -3.98 31.70 -14.16
N SER A 176 -4.89 32.05 -15.07
CA SER A 176 -5.31 33.45 -15.30
C SER A 176 -5.93 34.07 -14.03
N TRP A 177 -6.70 33.30 -13.26
CA TRP A 177 -7.23 33.73 -11.97
C TRP A 177 -6.11 34.05 -10.99
N VAL A 178 -5.10 33.18 -10.88
CA VAL A 178 -3.95 33.38 -9.98
C VAL A 178 -3.21 34.67 -10.33
N PHE A 179 -2.85 34.88 -11.60
CA PHE A 179 -2.19 36.11 -12.03
C PHE A 179 -3.05 37.37 -11.77
N THR A 180 -4.36 37.28 -11.98
CA THR A 180 -5.30 38.38 -11.71
C THR A 180 -5.35 38.73 -10.22
N GLN A 181 -5.37 37.72 -9.34
CA GLN A 181 -5.36 37.95 -7.89
C GLN A 181 -4.06 38.61 -7.44
N VAL A 182 -2.91 38.16 -7.93
CA VAL A 182 -1.61 38.77 -7.59
C VAL A 182 -1.53 40.22 -8.07
N LYS A 183 -2.01 40.50 -9.28
CA LYS A 183 -2.09 41.86 -9.82
C LYS A 183 -2.98 42.76 -8.95
N SER A 184 -4.16 42.29 -8.58
CA SER A 184 -5.07 43.00 -7.67
C SER A 184 -4.44 43.24 -6.30
N PHE A 185 -3.74 42.24 -5.76
CA PHE A 185 -3.04 42.32 -4.49
C PHE A 185 -1.99 43.43 -4.47
N PHE A 186 -1.07 43.47 -5.44
CA PHE A 186 -0.05 44.52 -5.53
C PHE A 186 -0.65 45.91 -5.83
N GLN A 187 -1.78 45.99 -6.56
CA GLN A 187 -2.50 47.24 -6.74
C GLN A 187 -3.09 47.74 -5.42
N SER A 188 -3.75 46.86 -4.65
CA SER A 188 -4.32 47.21 -3.34
C SER A 188 -3.24 47.63 -2.33
N ALA A 189 -2.05 47.03 -2.40
CA ALA A 189 -0.91 47.38 -1.58
C ALA A 189 -0.37 48.80 -1.86
N LYS A 190 -0.70 49.43 -2.99
CA LYS A 190 -0.33 50.83 -3.24
C LYS A 190 -1.14 51.81 -2.41
N SER A 191 -2.38 51.47 -2.05
CA SER A 191 -3.29 52.31 -1.25
C SER A 191 -3.42 51.86 0.21
N ASN A 192 -3.13 50.60 0.52
CA ASN A 192 -3.15 50.07 1.89
C ASN A 192 -1.77 50.19 2.55
N SER A 193 -1.61 51.15 3.46
CA SER A 193 -0.33 51.43 4.14
C SER A 193 0.17 50.28 5.01
N SER A 194 -0.74 49.55 5.68
CA SER A 194 -0.37 48.40 6.51
C SER A 194 0.17 47.26 5.66
N LEU A 195 -0.53 46.92 4.57
CA LEU A 195 -0.08 45.89 3.64
C LEU A 195 1.25 46.28 2.99
N ARG A 196 1.38 47.55 2.56
CA ARG A 196 2.64 48.07 2.01
C ARG A 196 3.79 47.92 2.98
N ALA A 197 3.58 48.22 4.26
CA ALA A 197 4.61 48.09 5.29
C ALA A 197 5.06 46.62 5.42
N SER A 198 4.13 45.66 5.54
CA SER A 198 4.45 44.24 5.60
C SER A 198 5.23 43.74 4.37
N LEU A 199 4.88 44.23 3.17
CA LEU A 199 5.55 43.85 1.93
C LEU A 199 6.99 44.37 1.82
N LEU A 200 7.29 45.51 2.45
CA LEU A 200 8.62 46.13 2.44
C LEU A 200 9.59 45.49 3.46
N GLU A 201 9.09 44.63 4.34
CA GLU A 201 9.92 43.85 5.25
C GLU A 201 10.73 42.77 4.50
N ASP A 202 11.70 42.19 5.19
CA ASP A 202 12.53 41.11 4.69
C ASP A 202 11.88 39.73 4.93
N LYS A 203 12.40 38.71 4.23
CA LYS A 203 12.02 37.30 4.35
C LYS A 203 10.56 37.03 3.92
N ASN A 204 10.08 37.82 2.97
CA ASN A 204 8.74 37.65 2.39
C ASN A 204 8.74 36.65 1.23
N ILE A 205 7.69 35.85 1.13
CA ILE A 205 7.49 34.87 0.05
C ILE A 205 6.15 35.11 -0.65
N PHE A 206 6.18 35.07 -1.98
CA PHE A 206 4.99 35.05 -2.83
C PHE A 206 4.95 33.72 -3.56
N PHE A 207 3.94 32.90 -3.29
CA PHE A 207 3.79 31.57 -3.88
C PHE A 207 2.59 31.54 -4.85
N LEU A 208 2.86 31.18 -6.10
CA LEU A 208 1.85 31.00 -7.14
C LEU A 208 1.83 29.54 -7.56
N HIS A 209 0.70 28.88 -7.32
CA HIS A 209 0.42 27.52 -7.75
C HIS A 209 -0.49 27.54 -8.99
N LEU A 210 0.03 27.11 -10.13
CA LEU A 210 -0.63 27.18 -11.44
C LEU A 210 -1.04 25.77 -11.89
N LEU A 211 -2.33 25.45 -11.77
CA LEU A 211 -2.90 24.11 -12.00
C LEU A 211 -3.30 23.84 -13.47
N GLY A 212 -3.35 24.88 -14.31
CA GLY A 212 -3.90 24.79 -15.66
C GLY A 212 -3.12 23.85 -16.59
N ILE A 213 -1.80 23.77 -16.42
CA ILE A 213 -0.93 22.86 -17.19
C ILE A 213 -1.26 21.40 -16.89
N ASP A 214 -1.30 21.00 -15.62
CA ASP A 214 -1.64 19.64 -15.20
C ASP A 214 -3.04 19.23 -15.66
N THR A 215 -4.02 20.10 -15.43
CA THR A 215 -5.42 19.86 -15.84
C THR A 215 -5.53 19.62 -17.35
N ASN A 216 -4.88 20.46 -18.16
CA ASN A 216 -4.80 20.25 -19.61
C ASN A 216 -4.01 18.99 -19.99
N GLY A 217 -3.01 18.62 -19.19
CA GLY A 217 -2.24 17.39 -19.34
C GLY A 217 -3.10 16.14 -19.18
N HIS A 218 -3.98 16.10 -18.17
CA HIS A 218 -4.95 15.01 -18.00
C HIS A 218 -6.04 15.02 -19.08
N ALA A 219 -6.63 16.18 -19.35
CA ALA A 219 -7.78 16.29 -20.26
C ALA A 219 -7.40 16.11 -21.74
N HIS A 220 -6.27 16.69 -22.16
CA HIS A 220 -5.89 16.81 -23.57
C HIS A 220 -4.57 16.14 -23.94
N ARG A 221 -3.75 15.74 -22.95
CA ARG A 221 -2.41 15.12 -23.07
C ARG A 221 -1.28 16.14 -23.31
N PRO A 222 -0.03 15.88 -22.87
CA PRO A 222 1.06 16.87 -22.92
C PRO A 222 1.58 17.30 -24.31
N VAL A 223 1.04 16.71 -25.38
CA VAL A 223 1.37 17.07 -26.77
C VAL A 223 0.25 17.86 -27.45
N SER A 224 -0.84 18.12 -26.73
CA SER A 224 -1.98 18.85 -27.25
C SER A 224 -1.69 20.34 -27.38
N GLN A 225 -2.49 21.02 -28.20
CA GLN A 225 -2.33 22.45 -28.38
C GLN A 225 -2.74 23.22 -27.11
N GLU A 226 -3.75 22.73 -26.38
CA GLU A 226 -4.22 23.27 -25.10
C GLU A 226 -3.12 23.25 -24.04
N TYR A 227 -2.44 22.11 -23.85
CA TYR A 227 -1.33 21.99 -22.91
C TYR A 227 -0.16 22.90 -23.30
N LEU A 228 0.22 22.92 -24.59
CA LEU A 228 1.33 23.73 -25.08
C LEU A 228 1.04 25.24 -25.08
N ASP A 229 -0.19 25.65 -25.32
CA ASP A 229 -0.59 27.06 -25.28
C ASP A 229 -0.72 27.55 -23.84
N ASN A 230 -1.11 26.68 -22.90
CA ASN A 230 -1.08 27.00 -21.48
C ASN A 230 0.35 27.30 -21.00
N ILE A 231 1.38 26.61 -21.52
CA ILE A 231 2.79 26.95 -21.23
C ILE A 231 3.11 28.39 -21.68
N GLY A 232 2.65 28.77 -22.88
CA GLY A 232 2.83 30.15 -23.40
C GLY A 232 2.06 31.20 -22.59
N LEU A 233 0.87 30.85 -22.10
CA LEU A 233 0.08 31.70 -21.19
C LEU A 233 0.82 31.92 -19.87
N VAL A 234 1.34 30.85 -19.26
CA VAL A 234 2.12 30.93 -18.02
C VAL A 234 3.38 31.76 -18.21
N ASP A 235 4.12 31.59 -19.31
CA ASP A 235 5.30 32.41 -19.64
C ASP A 235 4.96 33.91 -19.73
N THR A 236 3.86 34.24 -20.41
CA THR A 236 3.38 35.63 -20.55
C THR A 236 2.96 36.20 -19.18
N GLY A 237 2.25 35.41 -18.38
CA GLY A 237 1.84 35.79 -17.02
C GLY A 237 3.03 36.01 -16.09
N ILE A 238 4.08 35.19 -16.19
CA ILE A 238 5.33 35.38 -15.43
C ILE A 238 6.03 36.68 -15.86
N ALA A 239 6.07 36.98 -17.15
CA ALA A 239 6.67 38.23 -17.64
C ALA A 239 5.96 39.47 -17.05
N GLU A 240 4.62 39.48 -17.06
CA GLU A 240 3.81 40.55 -16.46
C GLU A 240 4.01 40.61 -14.93
N LEU A 241 3.98 39.46 -14.25
CA LEU A 241 4.22 39.35 -12.82
C LEU A 241 5.55 39.97 -12.40
N VAL A 242 6.64 39.63 -13.10
CA VAL A 242 7.96 40.21 -12.79
C VAL A 242 7.94 41.72 -12.94
N SER A 243 7.31 42.27 -14.00
CA SER A 243 7.17 43.73 -14.14
C SER A 243 6.43 44.34 -12.95
N ILE A 244 5.30 43.77 -12.55
CA ILE A 244 4.49 44.28 -11.43
C ILE A 244 5.28 44.29 -10.11
N VAL A 245 5.99 43.20 -9.82
CA VAL A 245 6.78 43.05 -8.59
C VAL A 245 7.94 44.04 -8.59
N GLU A 246 8.73 44.08 -9.66
CA GLU A 246 9.88 44.98 -9.75
C GLU A 246 9.46 46.46 -9.72
N ASP A 247 8.38 46.84 -10.41
CA ASP A 247 7.81 48.19 -10.35
C ASP A 247 7.35 48.57 -8.93
N PHE A 248 6.71 47.65 -8.20
CA PHE A 248 6.23 47.92 -6.85
C PHE A 248 7.37 48.18 -5.86
N PHE A 249 8.49 47.47 -6.03
CA PHE A 249 9.70 47.61 -5.21
C PHE A 249 10.74 48.58 -5.79
N ASN A 250 10.39 49.32 -6.84
CA ASN A 250 11.27 50.28 -7.51
C ASN A 250 12.60 49.68 -8.01
N TYR A 251 12.57 48.44 -8.51
CA TYR A 251 13.75 47.75 -9.05
C TYR A 251 14.94 47.72 -8.07
N ASP A 252 14.67 47.48 -6.78
CA ASP A 252 15.70 47.50 -5.73
C ASP A 252 16.73 46.38 -5.84
N GLY A 253 16.54 45.44 -6.77
CA GLY A 253 17.44 44.31 -6.99
C GLY A 253 17.47 43.32 -5.82
N ARG A 254 16.42 43.27 -4.99
CA ARG A 254 16.33 42.44 -3.78
C ARG A 254 15.29 41.31 -3.89
N THR A 255 14.80 41.02 -5.10
CA THR A 255 13.85 39.92 -5.37
C THR A 255 14.57 38.75 -6.03
N ALA A 256 14.37 37.54 -5.50
CA ALA A 256 14.75 36.30 -6.16
C ALA A 256 13.50 35.59 -6.71
N TYR A 257 13.65 34.91 -7.85
CA TYR A 257 12.56 34.20 -8.54
C TYR A 257 12.95 32.74 -8.75
N VAL A 258 12.03 31.83 -8.45
CA VAL A 258 12.16 30.39 -8.67
C VAL A 258 10.94 29.92 -9.45
N PHE A 259 11.15 29.40 -10.66
CA PHE A 259 10.13 28.75 -11.48
C PHE A 259 10.45 27.27 -11.63
N THR A 260 9.48 26.40 -11.30
CA THR A 260 9.65 24.96 -11.39
C THR A 260 8.32 24.22 -11.57
N SER A 261 8.36 22.90 -11.49
CA SER A 261 7.20 22.01 -11.44
C SER A 261 7.38 21.01 -10.29
N ASP A 262 6.27 20.52 -9.76
CA ASP A 262 6.17 19.49 -8.75
C ASP A 262 6.32 18.07 -9.35
N HIS A 263 5.73 17.84 -10.52
CA HIS A 263 5.95 16.69 -11.38
C HIS A 263 5.76 17.05 -12.86
N GLY A 264 6.02 16.10 -13.74
CA GLY A 264 5.66 16.16 -15.15
C GLY A 264 4.44 15.29 -15.45
N MET A 265 4.37 14.77 -16.67
CA MET A 265 3.20 14.02 -17.16
C MET A 265 3.62 12.99 -18.21
N THR A 266 2.98 11.81 -18.23
CA THR A 266 3.16 10.83 -19.32
C THR A 266 2.48 11.28 -20.61
N ASN A 267 2.88 10.70 -21.75
CA ASN A 267 2.24 11.00 -23.04
C ASN A 267 0.74 10.65 -23.10
N TRP A 268 0.24 9.82 -22.18
CA TRP A 268 -1.16 9.44 -22.11
C TRP A 268 -2.00 10.36 -21.22
N GLY A 269 -1.39 11.38 -20.59
CA GLY A 269 -2.08 12.30 -19.68
C GLY A 269 -2.32 11.68 -18.31
N SER A 270 -1.29 11.07 -17.72
CA SER A 270 -1.32 10.51 -16.37
C SER A 270 0.05 10.71 -15.70
N HIS A 271 0.05 10.82 -14.38
CA HIS A 271 1.23 10.83 -13.53
C HIS A 271 1.03 9.91 -12.29
N GLY A 272 1.97 9.89 -11.35
CA GLY A 272 2.00 9.02 -10.16
C GLY A 272 3.05 7.90 -10.22
N ALA A 273 3.74 7.72 -11.35
CA ALA A 273 4.74 6.68 -11.60
C ALA A 273 6.16 7.24 -11.87
N GLY A 274 7.11 6.34 -12.14
CA GLY A 274 8.54 6.66 -12.25
C GLY A 274 9.02 7.02 -13.65
N HIS A 275 8.15 7.35 -14.61
CA HIS A 275 8.62 7.64 -15.97
C HIS A 275 9.44 8.94 -16.01
N PRO A 276 10.50 9.06 -16.83
CA PRO A 276 11.27 10.31 -16.94
C PRO A 276 10.44 11.54 -17.28
N SER A 277 9.38 11.40 -18.08
CA SER A 277 8.49 12.54 -18.38
C SER A 277 7.64 12.99 -17.19
N GLU A 278 7.49 12.16 -16.16
CA GLU A 278 6.82 12.52 -14.90
C GLU A 278 7.82 13.01 -13.84
N THR A 279 9.03 12.46 -13.86
CA THR A 279 10.04 12.69 -12.82
C THR A 279 10.99 13.86 -13.11
N LEU A 280 11.10 14.29 -14.37
CA LEU A 280 11.96 15.39 -14.80
C LEU A 280 11.16 16.68 -14.94
N THR A 281 11.38 17.60 -14.00
CA THR A 281 10.71 18.89 -13.90
C THR A 281 11.69 20.03 -14.22
N PRO A 282 11.24 21.13 -14.86
CA PRO A 282 12.13 22.25 -15.13
C PRO A 282 12.49 22.97 -13.83
N LEU A 283 13.69 23.54 -13.76
CA LEU A 283 14.08 24.48 -12.71
C LEU A 283 14.75 25.68 -13.37
N VAL A 284 14.18 26.87 -13.18
CA VAL A 284 14.72 28.15 -13.68
C VAL A 284 14.72 29.15 -12.53
N VAL A 285 15.88 29.71 -12.22
CA VAL A 285 16.07 30.61 -11.08
C VAL A 285 16.81 31.86 -11.54
N TRP A 286 16.38 33.04 -11.09
CA TRP A 286 16.99 34.32 -11.47
C TRP A 286 16.74 35.41 -10.42
N GLY A 287 17.41 36.56 -10.58
CA GLY A 287 17.27 37.71 -9.69
C GLY A 287 18.37 37.76 -8.62
N ALA A 288 18.04 38.34 -7.47
CA ALA A 288 18.99 38.65 -6.40
C ALA A 288 19.71 37.39 -5.86
N GLY A 289 21.04 37.40 -5.88
CA GLY A 289 21.86 36.30 -5.35
C GLY A 289 21.99 35.08 -6.26
N VAL A 290 21.46 35.13 -7.47
CA VAL A 290 21.46 34.01 -8.42
C VAL A 290 22.59 34.17 -9.43
N GLN A 291 23.19 33.04 -9.82
CA GLN A 291 24.23 32.98 -10.84
C GLN A 291 23.72 33.41 -12.22
N ASN A 292 24.53 34.24 -12.90
CA ASN A 292 24.23 34.70 -14.25
C ASN A 292 24.26 33.53 -15.24
N ALA A 293 23.53 33.69 -16.35
CA ALA A 293 23.51 32.69 -17.41
C ALA A 293 24.92 32.47 -17.99
N HIS A 294 25.33 31.21 -18.04
CA HIS A 294 26.56 30.80 -18.73
C HIS A 294 26.20 30.37 -20.15
N ARG A 295 26.63 31.15 -21.15
CA ARG A 295 26.47 30.76 -22.56
C ARG A 295 27.34 29.55 -22.86
N VAL A 296 26.68 28.52 -23.38
CA VAL A 296 27.23 27.22 -23.69
C VAL A 296 28.13 27.26 -24.92
N THR A 297 29.39 26.84 -24.79
CA THR A 297 30.33 26.70 -25.93
C THR A 297 30.64 25.25 -26.34
N GLU A 298 30.48 24.22 -25.49
CA GLU A 298 30.81 22.81 -25.82
C GLU A 298 29.92 21.74 -25.16
N PRO A 299 29.21 20.85 -25.88
CA PRO A 299 28.26 19.89 -25.30
C PRO A 299 28.87 18.99 -24.20
N GLN A 300 28.27 18.96 -23.01
CA GLN A 300 28.66 18.06 -21.93
C GLN A 300 27.99 16.67 -22.09
N SER A 301 28.80 15.62 -21.98
CA SER A 301 28.35 14.23 -22.05
C SER A 301 27.85 13.77 -20.67
N TYR A 302 26.53 13.57 -20.53
CA TYR A 302 25.97 12.92 -19.34
C TYR A 302 25.89 11.41 -19.57
N ASN A 303 26.47 10.62 -18.66
CA ASN A 303 26.67 9.18 -18.83
C ASN A 303 25.44 8.32 -18.45
N ASP A 304 24.39 8.95 -17.92
CA ASP A 304 23.11 8.31 -17.67
C ASP A 304 22.19 8.59 -18.86
N GLY A 305 21.80 7.56 -19.60
CA GLY A 305 21.01 7.64 -20.85
C GLY A 305 19.61 8.28 -20.74
N LYS A 306 19.31 9.00 -19.65
CA LYS A 306 18.07 9.68 -19.31
C LYS A 306 17.97 11.12 -19.84
N VAL A 307 19.10 11.77 -20.18
CA VAL A 307 19.10 13.16 -20.70
C VAL A 307 20.00 13.26 -21.94
N LYS A 308 19.56 12.68 -23.06
CA LYS A 308 20.27 12.81 -24.35
C LYS A 308 19.96 14.11 -25.11
N TYR A 309 18.97 14.89 -24.67
CA TYR A 309 18.41 15.99 -25.45
C TYR A 309 18.93 17.38 -25.07
N PHE A 310 19.53 17.55 -23.88
CA PHE A 310 19.97 18.86 -23.37
C PHE A 310 21.48 18.89 -23.16
N LYS A 311 22.18 19.74 -23.93
CA LYS A 311 23.65 19.77 -24.02
C LYS A 311 24.37 20.31 -22.77
N PHE A 312 23.68 21.04 -21.89
CA PHE A 312 24.18 21.56 -20.61
C PHE A 312 23.03 21.60 -19.61
N LEU A 313 22.95 20.59 -18.77
CA LEU A 313 21.85 20.50 -17.85
C LEU A 313 22.39 20.10 -16.48
N TYR A 314 22.22 20.98 -15.51
CA TYR A 314 22.40 20.60 -14.13
C TYR A 314 21.20 19.78 -13.68
N TYR A 315 21.46 18.70 -12.95
CA TYR A 315 20.46 17.78 -12.45
C TYR A 315 20.50 17.77 -10.93
N PHE A 316 19.37 18.03 -10.27
CA PHE A 316 19.30 18.06 -8.80
C PHE A 316 18.07 17.30 -8.28
N PRO A 317 18.17 16.61 -7.15
CA PRO A 317 17.00 16.20 -6.36
C PRO A 317 16.06 17.38 -6.09
N GLN A 318 14.75 17.18 -6.24
CA GLN A 318 13.76 18.24 -6.00
C GLN A 318 13.82 18.82 -4.57
N ALA A 319 14.20 18.01 -3.58
CA ALA A 319 14.39 18.43 -2.18
C ALA A 319 15.46 19.52 -2.01
N ASP A 320 16.39 19.67 -2.95
CA ASP A 320 17.46 20.68 -2.93
C ASP A 320 16.95 22.11 -3.16
N ILE A 321 15.71 22.26 -3.64
CA ILE A 321 15.08 23.57 -3.89
C ILE A 321 14.74 24.27 -2.57
N ALA A 322 14.33 23.53 -1.52
CA ALA A 322 14.06 24.10 -0.21
C ALA A 322 15.28 24.81 0.43
N PRO A 323 16.47 24.18 0.55
CA PRO A 323 17.65 24.88 1.06
C PRO A 323 18.11 26.01 0.14
N LEU A 324 17.91 25.92 -1.18
CA LEU A 324 18.18 27.04 -2.10
C LEU A 324 17.31 28.25 -1.76
N MET A 325 15.99 28.07 -1.64
CA MET A 325 15.04 29.13 -1.30
C MET A 325 15.38 29.74 0.07
N ALA A 326 15.60 28.90 1.08
CA ALA A 326 15.94 29.35 2.43
C ALA A 326 17.21 30.22 2.43
N SER A 327 18.23 29.80 1.69
CA SER A 327 19.51 30.51 1.56
C SER A 327 19.40 31.85 0.86
N LEU A 328 18.53 31.98 -0.16
CA LEU A 328 18.37 33.22 -0.92
C LEU A 328 17.79 34.37 -0.06
N ILE A 329 16.85 34.06 0.85
CA ILE A 329 16.19 35.06 1.70
C ILE A 329 16.66 35.04 3.16
N GLY A 330 17.53 34.11 3.55
CA GLY A 330 18.13 34.07 4.89
C GLY A 330 17.16 33.65 5.99
N VAL A 331 16.31 32.66 5.69
CA VAL A 331 15.48 31.95 6.67
C VAL A 331 16.14 30.61 7.01
N PRO A 332 15.85 30.02 8.19
CA PRO A 332 16.31 28.67 8.49
C PRO A 332 15.93 27.65 7.41
N ILE A 333 16.82 26.68 7.18
CA ILE A 333 16.50 25.52 6.32
C ILE A 333 15.50 24.64 7.09
N PRO A 334 14.40 24.17 6.46
CA PRO A 334 13.38 23.40 7.17
C PRO A 334 13.99 22.22 7.93
N VAL A 335 13.52 21.99 9.17
CA VAL A 335 14.26 21.14 10.10
C VAL A 335 14.38 19.68 9.67
N ASN A 336 13.45 19.20 8.84
CA ASN A 336 13.43 17.85 8.27
C ASN A 336 13.95 17.79 6.82
N SER A 337 14.47 18.89 6.28
CA SER A 337 15.01 18.91 4.92
C SER A 337 16.19 17.94 4.78
N VAL A 338 16.11 17.08 3.77
CA VAL A 338 17.22 16.20 3.34
C VAL A 338 17.94 16.77 2.11
N GLY A 339 17.55 17.97 1.66
CA GLY A 339 18.13 18.63 0.51
C GLY A 339 19.56 19.13 0.74
N VAL A 340 20.35 19.10 -0.32
CA VAL A 340 21.72 19.63 -0.36
C VAL A 340 21.70 20.95 -1.13
N LEU A 341 22.23 22.02 -0.54
CA LEU A 341 22.25 23.35 -1.15
C LEU A 341 22.96 23.34 -2.53
N PRO A 342 22.26 23.65 -3.64
CA PRO A 342 22.87 23.67 -4.97
C PRO A 342 23.70 24.96 -5.16
N LEU A 343 24.95 24.94 -4.69
CA LEU A 343 25.86 26.10 -4.70
C LEU A 343 26.10 26.72 -6.09
N LEU A 344 25.87 25.95 -7.17
CA LEU A 344 25.99 26.41 -8.55
C LEU A 344 24.96 27.47 -8.94
N TYR A 345 23.83 27.53 -8.21
CA TYR A 345 22.76 28.52 -8.43
C TYR A 345 23.05 29.84 -7.72
N LEU A 346 23.99 29.87 -6.77
CA LEU A 346 24.27 31.04 -5.95
C LEU A 346 25.41 31.89 -6.53
N ASN A 347 25.13 33.18 -6.71
CA ASN A 347 26.12 34.22 -6.98
C ASN A 347 26.37 35.04 -5.71
N ASN A 348 27.28 34.54 -4.89
CA ASN A 348 27.68 35.19 -3.66
C ASN A 348 29.15 34.84 -3.34
N SER A 349 29.72 35.50 -2.34
CA SER A 349 31.09 35.24 -1.87
C SER A 349 31.29 33.78 -1.48
N ASP A 350 32.52 33.27 -1.63
CA ASP A 350 32.88 31.92 -1.20
C ASP A 350 32.64 31.70 0.30
N GLN A 351 32.79 32.77 1.10
CA GLN A 351 32.45 32.75 2.53
C GLN A 351 30.95 32.50 2.75
N PHE A 352 30.08 33.20 2.02
CA PHE A 352 28.64 32.97 2.11
C PHE A 352 28.26 31.54 1.71
N LYS A 353 28.85 31.04 0.61
CA LYS A 353 28.64 29.66 0.13
C LYS A 353 29.09 28.63 1.17
N ALA A 354 30.27 28.81 1.77
CA ALA A 354 30.80 27.92 2.79
C ALA A 354 29.95 27.92 4.07
N GLU A 355 29.58 29.10 4.58
CA GLU A 355 28.79 29.25 5.82
C GLU A 355 27.38 28.67 5.67
N THR A 356 26.76 28.89 4.52
CA THR A 356 25.40 28.38 4.26
C THR A 356 25.41 26.86 4.03
N MET A 357 26.44 26.33 3.35
CA MET A 357 26.63 24.89 3.23
C MET A 357 26.91 24.23 4.60
N TYR A 358 27.67 24.90 5.46
CA TYR A 358 27.87 24.46 6.84
C TYR A 358 26.55 24.44 7.62
N THR A 359 25.73 25.49 7.51
CA THR A 359 24.39 25.55 8.13
C THR A 359 23.50 24.41 7.66
N ASN A 360 23.48 24.13 6.35
CA ASN A 360 22.77 22.98 5.77
C ASN A 360 23.27 21.65 6.37
N ALA A 361 24.59 21.48 6.50
CA ALA A 361 25.17 20.26 7.06
C ALA A 361 24.82 20.08 8.55
N ILE A 362 24.84 21.15 9.34
CA ILE A 362 24.42 21.09 10.74
C ILE A 362 22.93 20.75 10.85
N GLN A 363 22.06 21.33 10.02
CA GLN A 363 20.63 21.03 10.04
C GLN A 363 20.34 19.53 9.80
N VAL A 364 21.01 18.90 8.83
CA VAL A 364 20.89 17.45 8.58
C VAL A 364 21.53 16.63 9.69
N LEU A 365 22.66 17.07 10.24
CA LEU A 365 23.33 16.40 11.34
C LEU A 365 22.47 16.38 12.62
N GLU A 366 21.72 17.45 12.91
CA GLU A 366 20.81 17.48 14.06
C GLU A 366 19.64 16.50 13.90
N GLN A 367 19.12 16.28 12.68
CA GLN A 367 18.14 15.21 12.41
C GLN A 367 18.72 13.83 12.79
N PHE A 368 19.93 13.55 12.32
CA PHE A 368 20.63 12.31 12.64
C PHE A 368 20.85 12.14 14.14
N LYS A 369 21.37 13.17 14.83
CA LYS A 369 21.64 13.12 16.28
C LYS A 369 20.36 12.92 17.09
N MET A 370 19.28 13.62 16.73
CA MET A 370 18.00 13.50 17.40
C MET A 370 17.44 12.09 17.23
N LYS A 371 17.44 11.55 16.00
CA LYS A 371 16.97 10.19 15.73
C LYS A 371 17.82 9.12 16.44
N MET A 372 19.15 9.28 16.45
CA MET A 372 20.07 8.43 17.21
C MET A 372 19.71 8.44 18.71
N THR A 373 19.51 9.63 19.27
CA THR A 373 19.23 9.80 20.71
C THR A 373 17.90 9.16 21.07
N GLN A 374 16.85 9.40 20.28
CA GLN A 374 15.54 8.75 20.44
C GLN A 374 15.70 7.23 20.46
N LYS A 375 16.43 6.66 19.48
CA LYS A 375 16.64 5.20 19.42
C LYS A 375 17.50 4.66 20.56
N LYS A 376 18.51 5.41 20.99
CA LYS A 376 19.36 5.05 22.13
C LYS A 376 18.59 5.05 23.44
N GLU A 377 17.65 5.99 23.64
CA GLU A 377 16.82 6.08 24.84
C GLU A 377 15.74 5.00 24.90
N THR A 378 15.20 4.58 23.76
CA THR A 378 14.19 3.51 23.68
C THR A 378 14.80 2.12 23.59
N THR A 379 16.11 1.97 23.37
CA THR A 379 16.78 0.67 23.26
C THR A 379 17.57 0.37 24.53
N LEU A 380 17.54 -0.88 25.00
CA LEU A 380 18.40 -1.31 26.09
C LEU A 380 19.87 -1.08 25.73
N SER A 381 20.65 -0.49 26.65
CA SER A 381 22.01 -0.03 26.38
C SER A 381 22.95 -1.10 25.80
N PHE A 382 22.76 -2.37 26.17
CA PHE A 382 23.56 -3.50 25.68
C PHE A 382 23.11 -4.05 24.32
N LEU A 383 21.92 -3.67 23.83
CA LEU A 383 21.39 -4.01 22.51
C LEU A 383 21.51 -2.86 21.50
N PHE A 384 21.79 -1.65 21.98
CA PHE A 384 21.99 -0.48 21.12
C PHE A 384 23.33 -0.58 20.38
N THR A 385 23.26 -0.53 19.05
CA THR A 385 24.41 -0.54 18.15
C THR A 385 24.48 0.82 17.47
N PRO A 386 25.53 1.64 17.73
CA PRO A 386 25.66 2.93 17.09
C PRO A 386 26.09 2.80 15.62
N TYR A 387 25.62 3.72 14.79
CA TYR A 387 26.16 3.94 13.45
C TYR A 387 27.60 4.51 13.55
N HIS A 388 28.55 3.87 12.88
CA HIS A 388 29.98 4.24 12.93
C HIS A 388 30.36 5.15 11.77
N THR A 389 30.92 6.34 12.05
CA THR A 389 31.39 7.29 11.02
C THR A 389 32.79 7.87 11.33
N PRO A 390 33.58 8.20 10.28
CA PRO A 390 34.85 8.91 10.41
C PRO A 390 34.64 10.44 10.31
N PHE A 391 34.36 11.12 11.43
CA PHE A 391 34.37 12.58 11.46
C PHE A 391 35.81 13.08 11.69
N HIS A 392 36.58 13.30 10.62
CA HIS A 392 37.94 13.88 10.71
C HIS A 392 37.97 15.40 10.45
N SER A 393 38.90 16.07 11.14
CA SER A 393 39.06 17.53 11.34
C SER A 393 39.38 18.36 10.07
N PRO A 394 39.19 19.70 10.09
CA PRO A 394 39.08 20.52 8.87
C PRO A 394 40.39 21.24 8.47
N LEU A 395 40.65 21.43 7.16
CA LEU A 395 41.67 22.38 6.66
C LEU A 395 41.31 22.99 5.29
N SER A 396 41.11 24.32 5.24
CA SER A 396 40.83 25.24 4.10
C SER A 396 39.36 25.43 3.66
N VAL A 397 38.98 26.64 3.23
CA VAL A 397 37.60 27.05 2.86
C VAL A 397 37.02 26.23 1.71
N SER A 398 37.83 25.85 0.71
CA SER A 398 37.38 24.93 -0.35
C SER A 398 37.19 23.50 0.15
N HIS A 399 37.95 23.08 1.16
CA HIS A 399 37.74 21.81 1.85
C HIS A 399 36.59 21.88 2.86
N GLN A 400 36.17 23.05 3.33
CA GLN A 400 35.01 23.20 4.22
C GLN A 400 33.71 22.80 3.50
N ILE A 401 33.53 23.21 2.24
CA ILE A 401 32.34 22.84 1.45
C ILE A 401 32.30 21.32 1.19
N SER A 402 33.40 20.73 0.73
CA SER A 402 33.44 19.28 0.45
C SER A 402 33.28 18.45 1.72
N LEU A 403 33.85 18.90 2.85
CA LEU A 403 33.64 18.26 4.16
C LEU A 403 32.17 18.34 4.59
N CYS A 404 31.51 19.49 4.38
CA CYS A 404 30.08 19.64 4.70
C CYS A 404 29.21 18.72 3.82
N GLN A 405 29.51 18.59 2.54
CA GLN A 405 28.80 17.65 1.65
C GLN A 405 29.01 16.19 2.09
N SER A 406 30.24 15.81 2.47
CA SER A 406 30.53 14.48 3.02
C SER A 406 29.81 14.24 4.35
N LEU A 407 29.75 15.25 5.21
CA LEU A 407 29.01 15.22 6.47
C LEU A 407 27.51 15.02 6.23
N ILE A 408 26.91 15.74 5.28
CA ILE A 408 25.50 15.54 4.89
C ILE A 408 25.29 14.11 4.42
N SER A 409 26.13 13.60 3.51
CA SER A 409 26.02 12.22 3.00
C SER A 409 26.01 11.19 4.13
N HIS A 410 26.99 11.26 5.05
CA HIS A 410 27.07 10.33 6.18
C HIS A 410 25.93 10.51 7.19
N ALA A 411 25.47 11.74 7.43
CA ALA A 411 24.33 12.00 8.30
C ALA A 411 23.04 11.42 7.71
N LEU A 412 22.81 11.54 6.40
CA LEU A 412 21.67 10.94 5.72
C LEU A 412 21.71 9.41 5.74
N GLU A 413 22.86 8.78 5.47
CA GLU A 413 23.03 7.32 5.59
C GLU A 413 22.75 6.83 7.01
N GLY A 414 23.30 7.54 8.01
CA GLY A 414 23.06 7.25 9.42
C GLY A 414 21.60 7.46 9.83
N LEU A 415 20.93 8.45 9.25
CA LEU A 415 19.51 8.71 9.47
C LEU A 415 18.68 7.52 8.97
N VAL A 416 18.92 7.06 7.74
CA VAL A 416 18.28 5.86 7.16
C VAL A 416 18.51 4.62 8.05
N TYR A 417 19.72 4.44 8.57
CA TYR A 417 20.03 3.35 9.52
C TYR A 417 19.12 3.39 10.76
N TYR A 418 18.93 4.55 11.39
CA TYR A 418 18.09 4.65 12.58
C TYR A 418 16.58 4.65 12.29
N HIS A 419 16.14 5.04 11.10
CA HIS A 419 14.75 4.84 10.67
C HIS A 419 14.42 3.36 10.49
N THR A 420 15.37 2.56 9.98
CA THR A 420 15.20 1.13 9.70
C THR A 420 15.68 0.20 10.81
N TYR A 421 16.09 0.75 11.96
CA TYR A 421 16.76 0.02 13.06
C TYR A 421 15.98 -1.21 13.56
N ASP A 422 14.66 -1.09 13.70
CA ASP A 422 13.80 -2.15 14.27
C ASP A 422 13.32 -3.16 13.21
N ARG A 423 13.60 -2.93 11.93
CA ARG A 423 13.09 -3.73 10.80
C ARG A 423 13.44 -5.22 10.93
N PHE A 424 14.69 -5.53 11.28
CA PHE A 424 15.14 -6.91 11.43
C PHE A 424 14.44 -7.61 12.60
N PHE A 425 14.36 -6.95 13.77
CA PHE A 425 13.73 -7.49 14.97
C PHE A 425 12.24 -7.79 14.77
N LEU A 426 11.50 -6.84 14.22
CA LEU A 426 10.09 -7.01 13.90
C LEU A 426 9.89 -8.05 12.80
N GLY A 427 10.74 -8.01 11.76
CA GLY A 427 10.74 -9.00 10.69
C GLY A 427 10.87 -10.43 11.21
N CYS A 428 11.83 -10.70 12.09
CA CYS A 428 11.96 -12.01 12.74
C CYS A 428 10.71 -12.42 13.52
N SER A 429 10.09 -11.49 14.25
CA SER A 429 8.87 -11.75 15.02
C SER A 429 7.68 -12.13 14.12
N VAL A 430 7.48 -11.41 13.01
CA VAL A 430 6.43 -11.70 12.02
C VAL A 430 6.68 -13.02 11.31
N VAL A 431 7.93 -13.30 10.91
CA VAL A 431 8.33 -14.58 10.30
C VAL A 431 8.07 -15.75 11.24
N LEU A 432 8.40 -15.62 12.54
CA LEU A 432 8.05 -16.63 13.55
C LEU A 432 6.54 -16.84 13.68
N GLY A 433 5.75 -15.78 13.49
CA GLY A 433 4.30 -15.84 13.39
C GLY A 433 3.83 -16.63 12.16
N PHE A 434 4.31 -16.31 10.97
CA PHE A 434 4.00 -17.02 9.72
C PHE A 434 4.34 -18.50 9.83
N VAL A 435 5.57 -18.83 10.22
CA VAL A 435 6.04 -20.22 10.36
C VAL A 435 5.21 -20.98 11.41
N GLY A 436 4.91 -20.34 12.54
CA GLY A 436 4.07 -20.92 13.57
C GLY A 436 2.64 -21.21 13.08
N TRP A 437 2.05 -20.26 12.36
CA TRP A 437 0.68 -20.39 11.85
C TRP A 437 0.60 -21.48 10.78
N THR A 438 1.48 -21.47 9.79
CA THR A 438 1.53 -22.51 8.74
C THR A 438 1.77 -23.90 9.35
N SER A 439 2.65 -24.01 10.35
CA SER A 439 2.85 -25.26 11.10
C SER A 439 1.58 -25.73 11.79
N TYR A 440 0.82 -24.81 12.38
CA TYR A 440 -0.47 -25.11 12.99
C TYR A 440 -1.51 -25.59 11.97
N VAL A 441 -1.58 -24.95 10.80
CA VAL A 441 -2.46 -25.38 9.69
C VAL A 441 -2.09 -26.80 9.23
N VAL A 442 -0.79 -27.09 9.04
CA VAL A 442 -0.30 -28.42 8.67
C VAL A 442 -0.68 -29.47 9.73
N LEU A 443 -0.54 -29.15 11.02
CA LEU A 443 -1.00 -30.06 12.09
C LEU A 443 -2.50 -30.33 12.02
N VAL A 444 -3.31 -29.32 11.73
CA VAL A 444 -4.75 -29.50 11.56
C VAL A 444 -5.01 -30.47 10.41
N ILE A 445 -4.35 -30.30 9.25
CA ILE A 445 -4.46 -31.21 8.10
C ILE A 445 -4.12 -32.65 8.51
N LEU A 446 -2.98 -32.85 9.15
CA LEU A 446 -2.52 -34.18 9.56
C LEU A 446 -3.51 -34.85 10.52
N LYS A 447 -4.06 -34.07 11.46
CA LYS A 447 -5.00 -34.57 12.47
C LYS A 447 -6.37 -34.90 11.90
N THR A 448 -6.90 -34.12 10.97
CA THR A 448 -8.24 -34.35 10.39
C THR A 448 -8.24 -35.30 9.22
N HIS A 449 -7.16 -35.38 8.44
CA HIS A 449 -7.16 -36.10 7.14
C HIS A 449 -6.14 -37.24 7.01
N ALA A 450 -5.10 -37.31 7.86
CA ALA A 450 -4.13 -38.41 7.84
C ALA A 450 -4.52 -39.60 8.74
N GLY A 451 -5.74 -39.62 9.30
CA GLY A 451 -6.25 -40.77 10.07
C GLY A 451 -5.51 -41.06 11.37
N LEU A 452 -4.82 -40.08 11.97
CA LEU A 452 -4.16 -40.20 13.27
C LEU A 452 -5.21 -40.32 14.40
N ASN A 453 -5.70 -41.54 14.63
CA ASN A 453 -6.72 -41.84 15.64
C ASN A 453 -6.28 -41.44 17.06
N ARG A 454 -7.15 -40.70 17.77
CA ARG A 454 -7.01 -40.37 19.19
C ARG A 454 -7.44 -41.58 20.05
N HIS A 455 -6.51 -42.21 20.75
CA HIS A 455 -6.82 -43.14 21.84
C HIS A 455 -6.83 -42.40 23.19
N PRO A 456 -7.93 -42.42 23.97
CA PRO A 456 -7.96 -41.87 25.32
C PRO A 456 -7.57 -42.96 26.30
N SER A 457 -6.30 -43.33 26.36
CA SER A 457 -5.75 -44.04 27.54
C SER A 457 -4.25 -44.22 27.46
N LEU A 458 -3.61 -43.95 28.60
CA LEU A 458 -2.24 -44.30 28.96
C LEU A 458 -1.14 -43.49 28.26
N LEU A 459 -0.82 -42.30 28.77
CA LEU A 459 0.56 -41.89 29.07
C LEU A 459 0.53 -40.49 29.70
N LYS A 460 1.18 -40.39 30.86
CA LYS A 460 1.45 -39.14 31.58
C LYS A 460 1.95 -38.07 30.60
N GLN A 461 1.08 -37.09 30.40
CA GLN A 461 1.34 -35.78 29.83
C GLN A 461 2.61 -35.17 30.46
N ILE A 462 3.46 -34.51 29.67
CA ILE A 462 4.09 -33.28 30.16
C ILE A 462 2.90 -32.44 30.62
N PRO A 463 2.80 -32.04 31.90
CA PRO A 463 1.62 -31.36 32.38
C PRO A 463 1.35 -30.18 31.44
N SER A 464 0.14 -30.09 30.87
CA SER A 464 -0.27 -28.92 30.06
C SER A 464 0.04 -27.62 30.79
N HIS A 465 -0.02 -27.67 32.12
CA HIS A 465 0.38 -26.63 33.05
C HIS A 465 1.86 -26.23 32.97
N THR A 466 2.80 -27.10 32.63
CA THR A 466 4.23 -26.74 32.47
C THR A 466 4.47 -25.98 31.18
N LEU A 467 3.89 -26.44 30.06
CA LEU A 467 3.97 -25.72 28.78
C LEU A 467 3.23 -24.38 28.86
N ALA A 468 2.04 -24.35 29.49
CA ALA A 468 1.29 -23.11 29.72
C ALA A 468 2.07 -22.14 30.62
N ARG A 469 2.72 -22.61 31.70
CA ARG A 469 3.60 -21.79 32.54
C ARG A 469 4.78 -21.22 31.77
N LEU A 470 5.38 -22.00 30.88
CA LEU A 470 6.46 -21.52 30.01
C LEU A 470 5.96 -20.42 29.06
N CYS A 471 4.82 -20.63 28.40
CA CYS A 471 4.22 -19.60 27.52
C CYS A 471 3.86 -18.33 28.28
N ILE A 472 3.28 -18.44 29.48
CA ILE A 472 3.01 -17.28 30.36
C ILE A 472 4.31 -16.57 30.72
N CYS A 473 5.36 -17.31 31.09
CA CYS A 473 6.68 -16.74 31.37
C CYS A 473 7.24 -15.99 30.15
N VAL A 474 7.20 -16.60 28.96
CA VAL A 474 7.63 -15.97 27.71
C VAL A 474 6.82 -14.71 27.41
N THR A 475 5.50 -14.75 27.56
CA THR A 475 4.63 -13.57 27.41
C THR A 475 5.06 -12.46 28.36
N VAL A 476 5.24 -12.76 29.65
CA VAL A 476 5.67 -11.76 30.64
C VAL A 476 7.03 -11.19 30.29
N VAL A 477 8.00 -12.01 29.86
CA VAL A 477 9.34 -11.55 29.45
C VAL A 477 9.25 -10.63 28.24
N ILE A 478 8.51 -11.00 27.19
CA ILE A 478 8.33 -10.17 25.99
C ILE A 478 7.63 -8.85 26.35
N THR A 479 6.55 -8.90 27.13
CA THR A 479 5.82 -7.70 27.56
C THR A 479 6.72 -6.80 28.41
N MET A 480 7.48 -7.33 29.36
CA MET A 480 8.42 -6.54 30.16
C MET A 480 9.54 -5.94 29.31
N PHE A 481 10.09 -6.71 28.36
CA PHE A 481 11.10 -6.22 27.42
C PHE A 481 10.60 -5.02 26.61
N LEU A 482 9.39 -5.11 26.03
CA LEU A 482 8.77 -4.03 25.26
C LEU A 482 8.36 -2.84 26.14
N LEU A 483 7.90 -3.08 27.37
CA LEU A 483 7.54 -2.02 28.33
C LEU A 483 8.77 -1.22 28.74
N ILE A 484 9.89 -1.89 29.04
CA ILE A 484 11.15 -1.22 29.42
C ILE A 484 11.65 -0.34 28.26
N GLN A 485 11.47 -0.78 27.01
CA GLN A 485 11.85 -0.05 25.81
C GLN A 485 10.83 1.01 25.37
N ARG A 486 9.69 1.14 26.07
CA ARG A 486 8.58 2.04 25.70
C ARG A 486 8.14 1.85 24.24
N SER A 487 8.13 0.60 23.76
CA SER A 487 7.82 0.30 22.36
C SER A 487 6.37 0.66 21.99
N PRO A 488 6.09 0.95 20.71
CA PRO A 488 4.72 1.19 20.23
C PRO A 488 3.79 0.00 20.49
N VAL A 489 2.47 0.25 20.61
CA VAL A 489 1.45 -0.79 20.87
C VAL A 489 1.48 -1.90 19.82
N THR A 490 1.75 -1.56 18.56
CA THR A 490 1.82 -2.53 17.45
C THR A 490 2.93 -3.56 17.64
N TYR A 491 4.03 -3.21 18.31
CA TYR A 491 5.14 -4.15 18.59
C TYR A 491 4.68 -5.27 19.52
N TYR A 492 3.81 -4.96 20.48
CA TYR A 492 3.22 -5.97 21.37
C TYR A 492 2.39 -6.97 20.56
N ILE A 493 1.63 -6.50 19.56
CA ILE A 493 0.82 -7.36 18.70
C ILE A 493 1.74 -8.32 17.94
N TYR A 494 2.79 -7.81 17.29
CA TYR A 494 3.70 -8.62 16.46
C TYR A 494 4.54 -9.60 17.28
N CYS A 495 5.07 -9.19 18.43
CA CYS A 495 5.92 -10.03 19.26
C CYS A 495 5.14 -11.04 20.12
N LEU A 496 3.89 -10.74 20.49
CA LEU A 496 3.08 -11.66 21.30
C LEU A 496 2.29 -12.67 20.46
N LEU A 497 1.93 -12.35 19.21
CA LEU A 497 1.18 -13.25 18.32
C LEU A 497 1.79 -14.66 18.18
N PRO A 498 3.12 -14.83 18.03
CA PRO A 498 3.72 -16.16 17.91
C PRO A 498 3.50 -17.04 19.15
N VAL A 499 3.38 -16.48 20.35
CA VAL A 499 3.31 -17.25 21.61
C VAL A 499 2.08 -18.19 21.68
N PRO A 500 0.83 -17.72 21.52
CA PRO A 500 -0.35 -18.60 21.53
C PRO A 500 -0.40 -19.55 20.31
N VAL A 501 0.16 -19.13 19.17
CA VAL A 501 0.25 -19.98 17.97
C VAL A 501 1.18 -21.16 18.23
N TRP A 502 2.41 -20.90 18.71
CA TRP A 502 3.38 -21.93 19.06
C TRP A 502 2.94 -22.78 20.25
N TYR A 503 2.22 -22.22 21.23
CA TYR A 503 1.56 -23.02 22.27
C TYR A 503 0.62 -24.06 21.66
N SER A 504 -0.20 -23.65 20.68
CA SER A 504 -1.15 -24.55 20.01
C SER A 504 -0.44 -25.62 19.19
N VAL A 505 0.64 -25.26 18.50
CA VAL A 505 1.54 -26.18 17.78
C VAL A 505 2.13 -27.19 18.75
N LEU A 506 2.86 -26.74 19.79
CA LEU A 506 3.57 -27.60 20.74
C LEU A 506 2.63 -28.50 21.52
N ARG A 507 1.51 -27.97 22.04
CA ARG A 507 0.50 -28.76 22.76
C ARG A 507 -0.01 -29.93 21.92
N ASP A 508 -0.23 -29.70 20.63
CA ASP A 508 -0.74 -30.72 19.71
C ASP A 508 0.39 -31.62 19.15
N PHE A 509 1.63 -31.13 19.05
CA PHE A 509 2.84 -31.90 18.66
C PHE A 509 3.25 -32.94 19.71
N PHE A 510 3.00 -32.70 21.00
CA PHE A 510 3.33 -33.64 22.08
C PHE A 510 2.41 -34.89 22.15
N HIS A 511 1.62 -35.18 21.11
CA HIS A 511 0.82 -36.40 21.00
C HIS A 511 1.34 -37.40 19.95
N ARG A 512 2.02 -38.45 20.47
CA ARG A 512 2.40 -39.79 19.95
C ARG A 512 3.00 -39.96 18.54
N ALA A 513 2.71 -39.16 17.50
CA ALA A 513 3.17 -39.47 16.14
C ALA A 513 4.62 -39.05 15.84
N MET A 514 5.07 -37.90 16.35
CA MET A 514 6.46 -37.42 16.19
C MET A 514 7.46 -38.09 17.15
N LEU A 515 6.97 -38.73 18.22
CA LEU A 515 7.78 -39.54 19.12
C LEU A 515 8.33 -40.79 18.43
N THR A 516 7.60 -41.36 17.46
CA THR A 516 8.04 -42.49 16.64
C THR A 516 9.20 -42.10 15.72
N VAL A 517 9.15 -40.91 15.13
CA VAL A 517 10.24 -40.37 14.29
C VAL A 517 11.45 -40.02 15.16
N GLY A 518 11.24 -39.39 16.32
CA GLY A 518 12.31 -39.12 17.29
C GLY A 518 12.96 -40.38 17.85
N LEU A 519 12.19 -41.44 18.13
CA LEU A 519 12.69 -42.75 18.56
C LEU A 519 13.41 -43.50 17.43
N ALA A 520 12.98 -43.35 16.17
CA ALA A 520 13.68 -43.88 15.01
C ALA A 520 15.04 -43.19 14.82
N VAL A 521 15.11 -41.86 14.97
CA VAL A 521 16.38 -41.12 14.91
C VAL A 521 17.29 -41.46 16.10
N LEU A 522 16.74 -41.58 17.32
CA LEU A 522 17.47 -42.03 18.52
C LEU A 522 17.91 -43.51 18.45
N SER A 523 17.24 -44.36 17.64
CA SER A 523 17.67 -45.75 17.43
C SER A 523 19.01 -45.83 16.68
N VAL A 524 19.30 -44.83 15.84
CA VAL A 524 20.53 -44.76 15.04
C VAL A 524 21.69 -44.10 15.82
N TRP A 525 21.40 -43.42 16.94
CA TRP A 525 22.37 -42.72 17.78
C TRP A 525 23.60 -43.56 18.20
N PRO A 526 23.49 -44.83 18.64
CA PRO A 526 24.64 -45.63 19.04
C PRO A 526 25.61 -45.96 17.89
N PHE A 527 25.13 -45.90 16.64
CA PHE A 527 25.91 -46.14 15.43
C PHE A 527 26.62 -44.88 14.96
N LEU A 528 26.00 -43.71 15.08
CA LEU A 528 26.59 -42.41 14.72
C LEU A 528 27.60 -41.88 15.76
N SER A 529 27.46 -42.28 17.02
CA SER A 529 28.33 -41.84 18.14
C SER A 529 29.53 -42.75 18.41
N GLY A 530 29.74 -43.82 17.62
CA GLY A 530 30.85 -44.78 17.79
C GLY A 530 30.72 -45.73 18.99
N LEU A 531 29.64 -45.62 19.78
CA LEU A 531 29.34 -46.45 20.95
C LEU A 531 29.13 -47.94 20.62
N PHE A 532 28.74 -48.26 19.38
CA PHE A 532 28.63 -49.63 18.89
C PHE A 532 29.93 -50.45 18.98
N GLY A 533 31.09 -49.80 18.83
CA GLY A 533 32.40 -50.46 18.92
C GLY A 533 32.75 -50.94 20.34
N LYS A 534 32.22 -50.29 21.38
CA LYS A 534 32.58 -50.55 22.79
C LYS A 534 31.60 -51.48 23.53
N ALA A 535 30.33 -51.53 23.13
CA ALA A 535 29.31 -52.31 23.85
C ALA A 535 28.24 -52.90 22.91
N LYS A 536 28.67 -53.78 21.99
CA LYS A 536 27.83 -54.37 20.92
C LYS A 536 26.48 -54.90 21.39
N PHE A 537 26.45 -55.68 22.48
CA PHE A 537 25.22 -56.31 22.96
C PHE A 537 24.20 -55.32 23.52
N ARG A 538 24.67 -54.28 24.23
CA ARG A 538 23.81 -53.23 24.81
C ARG A 538 23.28 -52.27 23.75
N SER A 539 24.11 -51.92 22.76
CA SER A 539 23.70 -51.08 21.63
C SER A 539 22.72 -51.79 20.68
N LEU A 540 22.88 -53.10 20.48
CA LEU A 540 21.94 -53.91 19.68
C LEU A 540 20.59 -54.08 20.40
N SER A 541 20.61 -54.27 21.74
CA SER A 541 19.41 -54.32 22.57
C SER A 541 18.65 -52.98 22.59
N TRP A 542 19.36 -51.85 22.64
CA TRP A 542 18.78 -50.50 22.51
C TRP A 542 18.11 -50.28 21.15
N PHE A 543 18.79 -50.63 20.06
CA PHE A 543 18.27 -50.53 18.70
C PHE A 543 17.00 -51.37 18.51
N LEU A 544 17.02 -52.65 18.91
CA LEU A 544 15.85 -53.53 18.84
C LEU A 544 14.70 -53.04 19.74
N GLY A 545 15.01 -52.56 20.95
CA GLY A 545 14.02 -52.05 21.90
C GLY A 545 13.27 -50.81 21.38
N CYS A 546 13.99 -49.86 20.79
CA CYS A 546 13.39 -48.68 20.15
C CYS A 546 12.54 -49.04 18.92
N LEU A 547 12.97 -50.03 18.12
CA LEU A 547 12.24 -50.48 16.92
C LEU A 547 10.96 -51.26 17.28
N CYS A 548 10.99 -52.09 18.33
CA CYS A 548 9.81 -52.79 18.85
C CYS A 548 8.77 -51.84 19.46
N LEU A 549 9.19 -50.78 20.15
CA LEU A 549 8.30 -49.73 20.67
C LEU A 549 7.66 -48.87 19.57
N ALA A 550 8.34 -48.72 18.42
CA ALA A 550 7.84 -47.96 17.27
C ALA A 550 6.68 -48.66 16.52
N ALA A 551 6.45 -49.96 16.74
CA ALA A 551 5.44 -50.76 16.02
C ALA A 551 4.03 -50.76 16.67
N PHE A 552 3.91 -50.44 17.95
CA PHE A 552 2.63 -50.46 18.68
C PHE A 552 1.58 -49.39 18.28
N PRO A 553 1.92 -48.25 17.65
CA PRO A 553 0.93 -47.30 17.13
C PRO A 553 0.17 -47.74 15.86
N LEU A 554 0.50 -48.87 15.24
CA LEU A 554 0.10 -49.21 13.86
C LEU A 554 -0.96 -50.33 13.69
N MET A 555 -1.71 -50.73 14.75
CA MET A 555 -2.67 -51.86 14.67
C MET A 555 -4.15 -51.39 14.63
N PRO A 556 -5.01 -51.91 13.71
CA PRO A 556 -6.43 -51.55 13.59
C PRO A 556 -7.42 -52.59 14.17
N VAL A 557 -8.66 -52.19 14.53
CA VAL A 557 -9.79 -53.07 14.96
C VAL A 557 -11.16 -52.56 14.43
N VAL A 558 -12.13 -53.47 14.17
CA VAL A 558 -13.36 -53.37 13.32
C VAL A 558 -14.72 -53.55 14.05
N GLY A 559 -15.79 -52.82 13.63
CA GLY A 559 -17.27 -53.11 13.68
C GLY A 559 -18.10 -52.75 14.96
N ARG A 560 -19.43 -52.43 15.05
CA ARG A 560 -20.65 -52.26 14.18
C ARG A 560 -21.87 -51.62 14.98
N GLU A 561 -22.65 -50.69 14.38
CA GLU A 561 -24.16 -50.47 14.29
C GLU A 561 -25.12 -50.21 15.55
N PRO A 562 -26.43 -49.80 15.44
CA PRO A 562 -27.02 -48.43 15.62
C PRO A 562 -28.24 -48.34 16.62
N ILE A 563 -29.04 -47.23 16.69
CA ILE A 563 -30.51 -47.15 17.01
C ILE A 563 -31.08 -45.71 16.83
N ILE A 564 -32.34 -45.61 16.37
CA ILE A 564 -33.09 -44.46 15.81
C ILE A 564 -34.23 -43.99 16.75
N HIS A 565 -34.57 -42.69 16.75
CA HIS A 565 -35.93 -42.10 16.90
C HIS A 565 -35.86 -40.62 16.46
N LEU A 566 -36.83 -39.91 15.87
CA LEU A 566 -38.15 -40.14 15.27
C LEU A 566 -38.45 -38.84 14.48
N VAL A 567 -39.05 -38.96 13.30
CA VAL A 567 -39.34 -37.88 12.34
C VAL A 567 -40.53 -36.99 12.78
N LYS A 568 -40.46 -35.68 12.49
CA LYS A 568 -41.64 -34.89 12.08
C LYS A 568 -41.36 -34.12 10.78
N LYS A 569 -42.27 -34.29 9.82
CA LYS A 569 -42.36 -33.56 8.55
C LYS A 569 -42.65 -32.08 8.82
N ASP A 570 -41.94 -31.19 8.14
CA ASP A 570 -42.46 -29.89 7.73
C ASP A 570 -42.03 -29.63 6.28
N HIS A 571 -43.00 -29.74 5.37
CA HIS A 571 -42.91 -29.20 4.02
C HIS A 571 -43.21 -27.69 4.11
N ILE A 572 -42.20 -26.86 3.84
CA ILE A 572 -42.44 -25.52 3.28
C ILE A 572 -41.60 -25.46 2.01
N LEU A 573 -42.34 -25.35 0.92
CA LEU A 573 -41.94 -25.31 -0.47
C LEU A 573 -41.29 -23.95 -0.74
N THR A 574 -39.99 -23.90 -1.00
CA THR A 574 -39.42 -22.91 -1.95
C THR A 574 -39.12 -23.71 -3.20
N CYS A 575 -39.99 -23.59 -4.19
CA CYS A 575 -39.95 -24.44 -5.38
C CYS A 575 -38.69 -24.12 -6.22
N PRO A 576 -37.93 -25.12 -6.71
CA PRO A 576 -36.80 -24.90 -7.63
C PRO A 576 -37.18 -24.07 -8.87
N THR A 577 -38.46 -24.07 -9.25
CA THR A 577 -38.98 -23.33 -10.40
C THR A 577 -38.90 -21.81 -10.24
N GLU A 578 -39.06 -21.26 -9.04
CA GLU A 578 -38.98 -19.80 -8.80
C GLU A 578 -37.53 -19.30 -8.88
N GLN A 579 -36.58 -20.07 -8.35
CA GLN A 579 -35.15 -19.77 -8.46
C GLN A 579 -34.65 -19.87 -9.91
N MET A 580 -35.17 -20.80 -10.70
CA MET A 580 -34.84 -20.90 -12.13
C MET A 580 -35.34 -19.69 -12.94
N ILE A 581 -36.54 -19.19 -12.64
CA ILE A 581 -37.05 -17.94 -13.25
C ILE A 581 -36.15 -16.76 -12.88
N HIS A 582 -35.71 -16.69 -11.62
CA HIS A 582 -34.81 -15.62 -11.15
C HIS A 582 -33.44 -15.66 -11.86
N VAL A 583 -32.87 -16.84 -12.08
CA VAL A 583 -31.63 -17.02 -12.86
C VAL A 583 -31.82 -16.56 -14.31
N ALA A 584 -32.96 -16.86 -14.95
CA ALA A 584 -33.26 -16.41 -16.31
C ALA A 584 -33.39 -14.88 -16.41
N VAL A 585 -34.01 -14.23 -15.41
CA VAL A 585 -34.05 -12.77 -15.31
C VAL A 585 -32.63 -12.19 -15.18
N CYS A 586 -31.80 -12.77 -14.32
CA CYS A 586 -30.41 -12.33 -14.10
C CYS A 586 -29.50 -12.56 -15.32
N ALA A 587 -29.82 -13.51 -16.20
CA ALA A 587 -29.15 -13.68 -17.49
C ALA A 587 -29.52 -12.58 -18.50
N TYR A 588 -30.70 -11.96 -18.36
CA TYR A 588 -31.21 -10.95 -19.29
C TYR A 588 -30.89 -9.50 -18.89
N VAL A 589 -30.77 -9.23 -17.59
CA VAL A 589 -30.44 -7.89 -17.05
C VAL A 589 -29.12 -7.29 -17.59
N PRO A 590 -28.02 -8.05 -17.74
CA PRO A 590 -26.79 -7.53 -18.34
C PRO A 590 -26.98 -7.08 -19.79
N TYR A 591 -27.77 -7.82 -20.57
CA TYR A 591 -28.10 -7.47 -21.96
C TYR A 591 -28.89 -6.16 -22.03
N LEU A 592 -29.91 -5.99 -21.18
CA LEU A 592 -30.69 -4.75 -21.09
C LEU A 592 -29.84 -3.56 -20.66
N THR A 593 -28.95 -3.78 -19.70
CA THR A 593 -28.02 -2.75 -19.20
C THR A 593 -27.04 -2.33 -20.29
N HIS A 594 -26.45 -3.28 -21.01
CA HIS A 594 -25.56 -3.00 -22.14
C HIS A 594 -26.27 -2.22 -23.26
N SER A 595 -27.50 -2.63 -23.60
CA SER A 595 -28.30 -1.94 -24.63
C SER A 595 -28.63 -0.50 -24.26
N SER A 596 -29.02 -0.23 -23.01
CA SER A 596 -29.33 1.11 -22.52
C SER A 596 -28.10 2.03 -22.48
N LEU A 597 -26.94 1.49 -22.08
CA LEU A 597 -25.66 2.21 -22.08
C LEU A 597 -25.18 2.53 -23.51
N GLN A 598 -25.33 1.58 -24.46
CA GLN A 598 -25.04 1.85 -25.88
C GLN A 598 -25.92 2.96 -26.46
N GLN A 599 -27.17 3.06 -26.00
CA GLN A 599 -28.11 4.11 -26.39
C GLN A 599 -27.93 5.43 -25.61
N LYS A 600 -26.91 5.53 -24.75
CA LYS A 600 -26.61 6.69 -23.89
C LYS A 600 -27.77 7.11 -22.97
N GLN A 601 -28.65 6.17 -22.59
CA GLN A 601 -29.80 6.43 -21.71
C GLN A 601 -29.44 6.31 -20.22
N GLY A 602 -28.18 6.00 -19.89
CA GLY A 602 -27.72 5.77 -18.52
C GLY A 602 -28.08 4.39 -18.00
N LEU A 603 -27.89 4.16 -16.69
CA LEU A 603 -28.22 2.89 -16.04
C LEU A 603 -29.72 2.86 -15.65
N PRO A 604 -30.53 1.92 -16.15
CA PRO A 604 -31.94 1.84 -15.77
C PRO A 604 -32.10 1.52 -14.28
N LEU A 605 -32.91 2.32 -13.57
CA LEU A 605 -33.16 2.15 -12.13
C LEU A 605 -33.70 0.75 -11.78
N LEU A 606 -34.55 0.18 -12.64
CA LEU A 606 -35.10 -1.17 -12.45
C LEU A 606 -34.00 -2.25 -12.48
N ASN A 607 -33.03 -2.14 -13.40
CA ASN A 607 -31.91 -3.06 -13.49
C ASN A 607 -31.00 -2.95 -12.26
N GLN A 608 -30.81 -1.73 -11.74
CA GLN A 608 -30.06 -1.49 -10.53
C GLN A 608 -30.76 -2.10 -9.30
N ILE A 609 -32.07 -1.91 -9.14
CA ILE A 609 -32.87 -2.49 -8.06
C ILE A 609 -32.80 -4.02 -8.12
N ILE A 610 -32.98 -4.62 -9.30
CA ILE A 610 -32.89 -6.08 -9.48
C ILE A 610 -31.48 -6.55 -9.09
N SER A 611 -30.42 -5.88 -9.55
CA SER A 611 -29.05 -6.30 -9.31
C SER A 611 -28.67 -6.27 -7.82
N TRP A 612 -28.98 -5.18 -7.11
CA TRP A 612 -28.72 -5.07 -5.67
C TRP A 612 -29.59 -6.02 -4.83
N THR A 613 -30.85 -6.22 -5.21
CA THR A 613 -31.75 -7.14 -4.51
C THR A 613 -31.33 -8.59 -4.72
N THR A 614 -30.90 -8.97 -5.92
CA THR A 614 -30.33 -10.29 -6.22
C THR A 614 -29.07 -10.54 -5.42
N LEU A 615 -28.16 -9.55 -5.35
CA LEU A 615 -26.95 -9.65 -4.54
C LEU A 615 -27.26 -9.91 -3.06
N ALA A 616 -28.16 -9.12 -2.46
CA ALA A 616 -28.56 -9.30 -1.06
C ALA A 616 -29.29 -10.63 -0.81
N SER A 617 -30.22 -10.99 -1.69
CA SER A 617 -31.02 -12.22 -1.56
C SER A 617 -30.21 -13.50 -1.76
N SER A 618 -29.14 -13.46 -2.56
CA SER A 618 -28.25 -14.61 -2.79
C SER A 618 -27.64 -15.17 -1.50
N MET A 619 -27.53 -14.35 -0.45
CA MET A 619 -27.03 -14.75 0.86
C MET A 619 -28.11 -15.30 1.79
N ILE A 620 -29.37 -14.92 1.59
CA ILE A 620 -30.48 -15.26 2.49
C ILE A 620 -31.22 -16.50 1.98
N VAL A 621 -31.47 -16.57 0.68
CA VAL A 621 -32.28 -17.63 0.04
C VAL A 621 -31.73 -19.03 0.31
N PRO A 622 -30.40 -19.31 0.24
CA PRO A 622 -29.86 -20.62 0.57
C PRO A 622 -30.17 -21.05 2.01
N LEU A 623 -30.19 -20.12 2.97
CA LEU A 623 -30.45 -20.39 4.38
C LEU A 623 -31.91 -20.76 4.68
N LEU A 624 -32.83 -20.37 3.80
CA LEU A 624 -34.26 -20.70 3.89
C LEU A 624 -34.58 -22.11 3.34
N SER A 625 -33.71 -22.63 2.47
CA SER A 625 -33.88 -23.94 1.83
C SER A 625 -33.76 -25.12 2.82
N SER A 626 -34.07 -26.34 2.40
CA SER A 626 -33.84 -27.53 3.23
C SER A 626 -32.33 -27.77 3.42
N THR A 627 -31.92 -28.37 4.55
CA THR A 627 -30.52 -28.80 4.77
C THR A 627 -30.20 -30.14 4.09
N ARG A 628 -31.17 -30.75 3.39
CA ARG A 628 -30.95 -31.94 2.57
C ARG A 628 -29.94 -31.62 1.47
N LEU A 629 -28.93 -32.48 1.32
CA LEU A 629 -27.78 -32.31 0.42
C LEU A 629 -28.16 -31.71 -0.94
N PHE A 630 -29.02 -32.41 -1.67
CA PHE A 630 -29.43 -32.01 -3.02
C PHE A 630 -30.14 -30.65 -3.05
N HIS A 631 -31.14 -30.44 -2.19
CA HIS A 631 -31.89 -29.18 -2.17
C HIS A 631 -31.06 -28.00 -1.68
N ARG A 632 -30.15 -28.22 -0.72
CA ARG A 632 -29.27 -27.18 -0.19
C ARG A 632 -28.25 -26.76 -1.21
N LEU A 633 -27.58 -27.72 -1.84
CA LEU A 633 -26.58 -27.45 -2.88
C LEU A 633 -27.21 -26.81 -4.10
N LEU A 634 -28.39 -27.27 -4.54
CA LEU A 634 -29.13 -26.67 -5.64
C LEU A 634 -29.56 -25.23 -5.32
N SER A 635 -30.02 -24.96 -4.09
CA SER A 635 -30.39 -23.60 -3.69
C SER A 635 -29.20 -22.66 -3.58
N ILE A 636 -28.08 -23.12 -3.00
CA ILE A 636 -26.81 -22.34 -2.99
C ILE A 636 -26.39 -22.07 -4.44
N PHE A 637 -26.49 -23.10 -5.31
CA PHE A 637 -26.18 -23.05 -6.72
C PHE A 637 -26.93 -21.98 -7.51
N LEU A 638 -28.25 -22.04 -7.48
CA LEU A 638 -29.09 -21.13 -8.23
C LEU A 638 -28.94 -19.69 -7.71
N SER A 639 -28.80 -19.49 -6.40
CA SER A 639 -28.60 -18.17 -5.79
C SER A 639 -27.28 -17.50 -6.20
N LEU A 640 -26.17 -18.24 -6.24
CA LEU A 640 -24.86 -17.67 -6.58
C LEU A 640 -24.64 -17.56 -8.10
N THR A 641 -25.27 -18.43 -8.90
CA THR A 641 -25.25 -18.32 -10.36
C THR A 641 -25.99 -17.07 -10.82
N ALA A 642 -27.11 -16.73 -10.18
CA ALA A 642 -27.83 -15.49 -10.45
C ALA A 642 -26.94 -14.25 -10.24
N THR A 643 -26.16 -14.20 -9.15
CA THR A 643 -25.21 -13.10 -8.92
C THR A 643 -24.02 -13.10 -9.86
N TYR A 644 -23.49 -14.27 -10.22
CA TYR A 644 -22.37 -14.38 -11.14
C TYR A 644 -22.73 -13.89 -12.55
N LEU A 645 -23.93 -14.22 -13.03
CA LEU A 645 -24.43 -13.77 -14.33
C LEU A 645 -24.57 -12.25 -14.41
N LEU A 646 -24.97 -11.59 -13.31
CA LEU A 646 -25.02 -10.12 -13.25
C LEU A 646 -23.64 -9.45 -13.32
N LEU A 647 -22.58 -10.20 -12.98
CA LEU A 647 -21.18 -9.77 -12.94
C LEU A 647 -20.35 -10.31 -14.13
N SER A 648 -21.01 -10.81 -15.18
CA SER A 648 -20.33 -11.41 -16.35
C SER A 648 -20.72 -10.70 -17.63
N THR A 649 -19.73 -10.27 -18.42
CA THR A 649 -19.92 -9.55 -19.69
C THR A 649 -19.52 -10.37 -20.92
N GLY A 650 -18.92 -11.55 -20.72
CA GLY A 650 -18.39 -12.41 -21.80
C GLY A 650 -18.86 -13.87 -21.75
N SER A 651 -18.22 -14.73 -22.55
CA SER A 651 -18.51 -16.18 -22.67
C SER A 651 -18.34 -16.96 -21.36
N GLU A 652 -17.62 -16.39 -20.39
CA GLU A 652 -17.47 -16.88 -19.02
C GLU A 652 -18.81 -17.00 -18.27
N ALA A 653 -19.87 -16.31 -18.70
CA ALA A 653 -21.22 -16.45 -18.13
C ALA A 653 -21.78 -17.88 -18.26
N LEU A 654 -21.32 -18.64 -19.25
CA LEU A 654 -21.72 -20.04 -19.49
C LEU A 654 -21.00 -21.04 -18.58
N PHE A 655 -19.91 -20.62 -17.94
CA PHE A 655 -19.06 -21.50 -17.15
C PHE A 655 -19.75 -22.09 -15.91
N PRO A 656 -20.42 -21.31 -15.03
CA PRO A 656 -21.07 -21.88 -13.84
C PRO A 656 -22.20 -22.88 -14.15
N PRO A 657 -23.10 -22.64 -15.12
CA PRO A 657 -24.09 -23.64 -15.54
C PRO A 657 -23.46 -24.95 -16.04
N VAL A 658 -22.41 -24.87 -16.87
CA VAL A 658 -21.73 -26.05 -17.43
C VAL A 658 -20.95 -26.82 -16.35
N LEU A 659 -20.24 -26.11 -15.48
CA LEU A 659 -19.53 -26.71 -14.34
C LEU A 659 -20.51 -27.43 -13.41
N SER A 660 -21.74 -26.91 -13.28
CA SER A 660 -22.72 -27.45 -12.33
C SER A 660 -23.46 -28.65 -12.87
N TRP A 661 -23.69 -28.68 -14.18
CA TRP A 661 -24.03 -29.92 -14.87
C TRP A 661 -22.95 -30.99 -14.65
N LEU A 662 -21.68 -30.63 -14.81
CA LEU A 662 -20.55 -31.56 -14.62
C LEU A 662 -20.45 -32.07 -13.17
N MET A 663 -20.60 -31.19 -12.18
CA MET A 663 -20.60 -31.56 -10.75
C MET A 663 -21.82 -32.40 -10.37
N PHE A 664 -23.00 -32.11 -10.94
CA PHE A 664 -24.19 -32.94 -10.75
C PHE A 664 -23.98 -34.35 -11.30
N VAL A 665 -23.46 -34.49 -12.52
CA VAL A 665 -23.12 -35.78 -13.11
C VAL A 665 -22.08 -36.51 -12.25
N TRP A 666 -21.05 -35.80 -11.79
CA TRP A 666 -20.01 -36.37 -10.92
C TRP A 666 -20.56 -36.90 -9.59
N ILE A 667 -21.42 -36.14 -8.89
CA ILE A 667 -22.03 -36.57 -7.62
C ILE A 667 -22.88 -37.83 -7.82
N ASN A 668 -23.64 -37.92 -8.90
CA ASN A 668 -24.41 -39.13 -9.21
C ASN A 668 -23.50 -40.34 -9.47
N ILE A 669 -22.41 -40.15 -10.22
CA ILE A 669 -21.40 -41.20 -10.46
C ILE A 669 -20.73 -41.62 -9.14
N GLU A 670 -20.41 -40.68 -8.26
CA GLU A 670 -19.79 -40.98 -6.97
C GLU A 670 -20.75 -41.75 -6.05
N GLN A 671 -22.03 -41.39 -6.06
CA GLN A 671 -23.08 -42.11 -5.34
C GLN A 671 -23.25 -43.53 -5.87
N GLU A 672 -23.21 -43.75 -7.18
CA GLU A 672 -23.22 -45.08 -7.80
C GLU A 672 -21.95 -45.88 -7.49
N ALA A 673 -20.78 -45.25 -7.49
CA ALA A 673 -19.51 -45.90 -7.14
C ALA A 673 -19.46 -46.34 -5.67
N MET A 674 -20.07 -45.58 -4.76
CA MET A 674 -20.22 -45.95 -3.35
C MET A 674 -21.19 -47.12 -3.16
N LEU A 675 -22.26 -47.18 -3.97
CA LEU A 675 -23.19 -48.31 -4.00
C LEU A 675 -22.53 -49.58 -4.54
N ALA A 676 -21.66 -49.45 -5.55
CA ALA A 676 -20.91 -50.58 -6.13
C ALA A 676 -19.87 -51.20 -5.18
N GLN A 677 -19.43 -50.48 -4.14
CA GLN A 677 -18.49 -50.98 -3.12
C GLN A 677 -19.14 -51.84 -2.01
N GLY A 678 -20.42 -52.22 -2.16
CA GLY A 678 -21.03 -53.27 -1.33
C GLY A 678 -21.59 -52.81 0.03
N VAL A 679 -21.90 -51.52 0.20
CA VAL A 679 -22.75 -51.08 1.32
C VAL A 679 -24.21 -51.35 0.95
N SER A 680 -24.65 -52.59 1.18
CA SER A 680 -26.03 -53.00 0.91
C SER A 680 -27.00 -52.39 1.93
N GLY A 681 -27.96 -51.61 1.43
CA GLY A 681 -29.31 -51.53 1.99
C GLY A 681 -29.56 -50.53 3.11
N ARG A 682 -29.65 -49.23 2.77
CA ARG A 682 -30.77 -48.34 3.17
C ARG A 682 -30.60 -46.97 2.53
N GLN A 683 -31.63 -46.55 1.82
CA GLN A 683 -31.72 -45.29 1.10
C GLN A 683 -32.01 -44.14 2.09
N GLU A 684 -31.10 -43.87 3.03
CA GLU A 684 -31.25 -42.78 4.01
C GLU A 684 -30.00 -41.89 4.10
N VAL A 685 -30.10 -40.76 3.38
CA VAL A 685 -29.57 -39.42 3.66
C VAL A 685 -28.27 -39.37 4.48
N ILE A 686 -27.13 -39.33 3.78
CA ILE A 686 -25.86 -38.88 4.35
C ILE A 686 -25.96 -37.34 4.54
N PRO A 687 -25.90 -36.81 5.78
CA PRO A 687 -25.78 -35.37 5.98
C PRO A 687 -24.41 -34.89 5.47
N LEU A 688 -24.36 -33.69 4.88
CA LEU A 688 -23.15 -33.11 4.27
C LEU A 688 -21.93 -33.15 5.22
N SER A 689 -22.15 -33.15 6.54
CA SER A 689 -21.11 -33.27 7.57
C SER A 689 -20.26 -34.55 7.49
N VAL A 690 -20.77 -35.63 6.88
CA VAL A 690 -20.08 -36.93 6.80
C VAL A 690 -19.23 -37.05 5.52
N MET A 691 -19.56 -36.31 4.45
CA MET A 691 -18.76 -36.27 3.20
C MET A 691 -17.44 -35.49 3.32
N PHE A 692 -17.29 -34.65 4.36
CA PHE A 692 -16.09 -33.83 4.59
C PHE A 692 -14.81 -34.63 4.94
N ILE A 693 -14.90 -35.96 5.08
CA ILE A 693 -13.82 -36.85 5.53
C ILE A 693 -13.47 -37.84 4.41
N ARG A 694 -12.96 -37.36 3.27
CA ARG A 694 -12.44 -38.21 2.19
C ARG A 694 -10.93 -38.02 2.01
N GLN A 695 -10.21 -39.10 1.69
CA GLN A 695 -8.78 -39.07 1.34
C GLN A 695 -8.57 -38.60 -0.11
N LEU A 696 -7.57 -37.73 -0.30
CA LEU A 696 -7.19 -37.10 -1.57
C LEU A 696 -6.71 -38.11 -2.62
N LYS A 697 -7.16 -37.97 -3.88
CA LYS A 697 -6.56 -38.66 -5.04
C LYS A 697 -5.84 -37.68 -5.96
N LEU A 698 -4.84 -38.18 -6.70
CA LEU A 698 -3.98 -37.39 -7.58
C LEU A 698 -4.73 -36.64 -8.70
N ASP A 699 -5.88 -37.17 -9.13
CA ASP A 699 -6.76 -36.54 -10.12
C ASP A 699 -7.38 -35.22 -9.64
N ASP A 700 -7.53 -35.04 -8.32
CA ASP A 700 -8.11 -33.83 -7.73
C ASP A 700 -7.19 -32.62 -7.95
N ILE A 701 -5.86 -32.81 -7.87
CA ILE A 701 -4.87 -31.72 -7.99
C ILE A 701 -4.86 -31.10 -9.40
N ARG A 702 -5.02 -31.92 -10.45
CA ARG A 702 -5.04 -31.48 -11.86
C ARG A 702 -6.24 -30.59 -12.20
N SER A 703 -7.41 -30.87 -11.61
CA SER A 703 -8.60 -30.03 -11.80
C SER A 703 -8.41 -28.63 -11.22
N HIS A 704 -7.71 -28.50 -10.08
CA HIS A 704 -7.53 -27.20 -9.40
C HIS A 704 -6.57 -26.26 -10.15
N PHE A 705 -5.50 -26.80 -10.76
CA PHE A 705 -4.53 -25.99 -11.51
C PHE A 705 -5.15 -25.30 -12.74
N LEU A 706 -6.06 -25.99 -13.45
CA LEU A 706 -6.77 -25.42 -14.61
C LEU A 706 -7.78 -24.32 -14.24
N HIS A 707 -8.28 -24.29 -13.00
CA HIS A 707 -9.22 -23.26 -12.53
C HIS A 707 -8.52 -22.01 -11.99
N LEU A 708 -7.33 -22.17 -11.39
CA LEU A 708 -6.48 -21.03 -11.00
C LEU A 708 -6.17 -20.15 -12.21
N VAL A 709 -5.94 -20.76 -13.38
CA VAL A 709 -5.71 -20.08 -14.65
C VAL A 709 -6.93 -19.34 -15.19
N SER A 710 -8.17 -19.79 -14.89
CA SER A 710 -9.41 -19.10 -15.27
C SER A 710 -9.74 -17.90 -14.37
N LEU A 711 -9.27 -17.90 -13.12
CA LEU A 711 -9.48 -16.82 -12.14
C LEU A 711 -8.79 -15.50 -12.54
N PHE A 712 -7.66 -15.59 -13.24
CA PHE A 712 -6.89 -14.42 -13.66
C PHE A 712 -7.45 -13.71 -14.91
N SER A 713 -8.46 -14.27 -15.58
CA SER A 713 -8.93 -13.80 -16.90
C SER A 713 -10.22 -12.96 -16.89
N SER A 714 -10.83 -12.65 -15.73
CA SER A 714 -12.22 -12.10 -15.65
C SER A 714 -12.38 -10.69 -15.07
N PHE A 715 -11.29 -9.94 -14.84
CA PHE A 715 -11.32 -8.62 -14.21
C PHE A 715 -11.53 -7.49 -15.23
N ASP A 716 -12.80 -7.23 -15.57
CA ASP A 716 -13.20 -6.10 -16.44
C ASP A 716 -14.10 -5.12 -15.65
N PRO A 717 -13.75 -3.82 -15.52
CA PRO A 717 -14.60 -2.76 -14.97
C PRO A 717 -16.01 -2.69 -15.54
N ALA A 718 -16.22 -3.09 -16.79
CA ALA A 718 -17.57 -3.12 -17.36
C ALA A 718 -18.48 -4.18 -16.71
N SER A 719 -17.91 -5.15 -15.99
CA SER A 719 -18.66 -6.24 -15.35
C SER A 719 -19.51 -5.81 -14.16
N VAL A 720 -19.31 -4.61 -13.61
CA VAL A 720 -20.08 -4.10 -12.46
C VAL A 720 -21.14 -3.06 -12.84
N TYR A 721 -21.31 -2.76 -14.13
CA TYR A 721 -22.23 -1.72 -14.60
C TYR A 721 -23.71 -2.00 -14.36
N CYS A 722 -24.08 -3.27 -14.08
CA CYS A 722 -25.42 -3.61 -13.59
C CYS A 722 -25.74 -2.98 -12.21
N PHE A 723 -24.71 -2.55 -11.46
CA PHE A 723 -24.82 -2.03 -10.10
C PHE A 723 -24.56 -0.52 -10.01
N LEU A 724 -23.47 -0.06 -10.62
CA LEU A 724 -23.07 1.35 -10.66
C LEU A 724 -22.20 1.66 -11.89
N THR A 725 -22.36 2.88 -12.41
CA THR A 725 -21.59 3.40 -13.56
C THR A 725 -20.65 4.54 -13.19
N VAL A 726 -20.84 5.17 -12.01
CA VAL A 726 -19.91 6.18 -11.46
C VAL A 726 -18.74 5.46 -10.80
N PHE A 727 -17.51 5.85 -11.14
CA PHE A 727 -16.31 5.21 -10.62
C PHE A 727 -16.28 5.31 -9.08
N ASN A 728 -16.35 4.14 -8.43
CA ASN A 728 -16.16 4.01 -6.99
C ASN A 728 -15.25 2.80 -6.74
N PRO A 729 -13.94 3.00 -6.51
CA PRO A 729 -12.95 1.93 -6.55
C PRO A 729 -13.21 0.84 -5.49
N PHE A 730 -13.70 1.22 -4.31
CA PHE A 730 -13.97 0.27 -3.23
C PHE A 730 -15.21 -0.59 -3.50
N ILE A 731 -16.30 0.00 -3.98
CA ILE A 731 -17.53 -0.75 -4.28
C ILE A 731 -17.33 -1.61 -5.53
N MET A 732 -16.72 -1.07 -6.58
CA MET A 732 -16.44 -1.81 -7.81
C MET A 732 -15.46 -2.96 -7.55
N GLY A 733 -14.38 -2.71 -6.80
CA GLY A 733 -13.42 -3.75 -6.39
C GLY A 733 -14.08 -4.83 -5.53
N GLY A 734 -14.94 -4.45 -4.58
CA GLY A 734 -15.72 -5.39 -3.76
C GLY A 734 -16.65 -6.29 -4.58
N LEU A 735 -17.36 -5.72 -5.57
CA LEU A 735 -18.23 -6.47 -6.49
C LEU A 735 -17.43 -7.42 -7.40
N MET A 736 -16.25 -6.99 -7.86
CA MET A 736 -15.34 -7.85 -8.64
C MET A 736 -14.78 -9.00 -7.82
N MET A 737 -14.44 -8.78 -6.55
CA MET A 737 -14.04 -9.85 -5.64
C MET A 737 -15.19 -10.83 -5.37
N TRP A 738 -16.44 -10.35 -5.33
CA TRP A 738 -17.63 -11.19 -5.18
C TRP A 738 -17.86 -12.16 -6.36
N LYS A 739 -17.30 -11.87 -7.53
CA LYS A 739 -17.42 -12.67 -8.77
C LYS A 739 -16.73 -14.04 -8.67
N VAL A 740 -15.87 -14.28 -7.67
CA VAL A 740 -15.14 -15.55 -7.51
C VAL A 740 -16.10 -16.72 -7.18
N PRO A 741 -16.14 -17.80 -7.97
CA PRO A 741 -17.13 -18.87 -7.78
C PRO A 741 -16.91 -19.69 -6.49
N TYR A 742 -17.88 -19.61 -5.58
CA TYR A 742 -17.92 -20.20 -4.22
C TYR A 742 -17.99 -21.74 -4.17
N PHE A 743 -18.17 -22.44 -5.30
CA PHE A 743 -18.73 -23.80 -5.32
C PHE A 743 -17.80 -24.96 -4.92
N LYS A 744 -16.47 -24.82 -5.01
CA LYS A 744 -15.55 -25.95 -4.77
C LYS A 744 -14.91 -26.00 -3.38
N HIS A 745 -14.96 -24.92 -2.58
CA HIS A 745 -14.55 -24.97 -1.16
C HIS A 745 -15.53 -25.77 -0.30
N LEU A 746 -16.71 -26.09 -0.83
CA LEU A 746 -17.78 -26.86 -0.20
C LEU A 746 -17.42 -28.32 0.10
N TYR A 747 -16.41 -28.92 -0.54
CA TYR A 747 -16.30 -30.38 -0.58
C TYR A 747 -15.05 -30.98 0.08
N ASN A 748 -13.98 -30.21 0.35
CA ASN A 748 -12.79 -30.77 1.00
C ASN A 748 -12.02 -29.74 1.83
N LEU A 749 -12.23 -29.76 3.16
CA LEU A 749 -11.48 -28.97 4.13
C LEU A 749 -9.96 -29.17 3.98
N CYS A 750 -9.52 -30.37 3.61
CA CYS A 750 -8.10 -30.67 3.38
C CYS A 750 -7.50 -29.82 2.25
N LEU A 751 -8.19 -29.74 1.11
CA LEU A 751 -7.76 -28.95 -0.04
C LEU A 751 -7.73 -27.46 0.28
N PHE A 752 -8.72 -26.96 1.02
CA PHE A 752 -8.72 -25.58 1.51
C PHE A 752 -7.49 -25.30 2.38
N LEU A 753 -7.18 -26.17 3.34
CA LEU A 753 -6.03 -26.00 4.23
C LEU A 753 -4.69 -26.11 3.46
N ILE A 754 -4.60 -26.93 2.41
CA ILE A 754 -3.41 -26.98 1.54
C ILE A 754 -3.25 -25.67 0.76
N VAL A 755 -4.33 -25.14 0.18
CA VAL A 755 -4.31 -23.83 -0.49
C VAL A 755 -3.88 -22.74 0.49
N LEU A 756 -4.40 -22.76 1.73
CA LEU A 756 -3.99 -21.84 2.79
C LEU A 756 -2.48 -21.92 3.07
N VAL A 757 -1.91 -23.13 3.18
CA VAL A 757 -0.46 -23.30 3.37
C VAL A 757 0.35 -22.74 2.20
N ILE A 758 -0.07 -22.98 0.95
CA ILE A 758 0.62 -22.45 -0.23
C ILE A 758 0.54 -20.92 -0.26
N SER A 759 -0.63 -20.36 0.05
CA SER A 759 -0.85 -18.92 0.16
C SER A 759 0.01 -18.29 1.25
N ASP A 760 0.15 -18.92 2.43
CA ASP A 760 1.01 -18.44 3.52
C ASP A 760 2.49 -18.41 3.10
N LEU A 761 2.98 -19.47 2.43
CA LEU A 761 4.35 -19.53 1.95
C LEU A 761 4.63 -18.46 0.88
N MET A 762 3.66 -18.23 -0.01
CA MET A 762 3.74 -17.17 -1.01
C MET A 762 3.67 -15.77 -0.38
N ALA A 763 2.82 -15.57 0.62
CA ALA A 763 2.74 -14.32 1.38
C ALA A 763 4.07 -14.03 2.08
N LEU A 764 4.67 -15.04 2.72
CA LEU A 764 5.98 -14.91 3.35
C LEU A 764 7.10 -14.61 2.33
N HIS A 765 7.04 -15.19 1.13
CA HIS A 765 7.96 -14.84 0.05
C HIS A 765 7.82 -13.37 -0.36
N PHE A 766 6.59 -12.91 -0.60
CA PHE A 766 6.35 -11.50 -0.96
C PHE A 766 6.65 -10.53 0.18
N PHE A 767 6.51 -10.95 1.45
CA PHE A 767 6.93 -10.16 2.61
C PHE A 767 8.41 -9.76 2.52
N PHE A 768 9.29 -10.70 2.15
CA PHE A 768 10.72 -10.40 1.96
C PHE A 768 11.03 -9.62 0.68
N LEU A 769 10.10 -9.58 -0.28
CA LEU A 769 10.24 -8.83 -1.52
C LEU A 769 9.63 -7.43 -1.45
N VAL A 770 9.00 -7.04 -0.33
CA VAL A 770 8.54 -5.67 -0.13
C VAL A 770 9.74 -4.72 -0.19
N GLN A 771 9.65 -3.74 -1.08
CA GLN A 771 10.64 -2.70 -1.27
C GLN A 771 10.10 -1.39 -0.71
N ASP A 772 10.96 -0.66 0.00
CA ASP A 772 10.75 0.70 0.53
C ASP A 772 11.67 1.74 -0.14
N TYR A 773 12.41 1.32 -1.16
CA TYR A 773 13.32 2.15 -1.94
C TYR A 773 13.15 1.81 -3.43
N GLY A 774 13.64 2.71 -4.30
CA GLY A 774 13.49 2.57 -5.75
C GLY A 774 12.36 3.43 -6.30
N SER A 775 11.80 3.06 -7.46
CA SER A 775 10.63 3.74 -7.99
C SER A 775 9.39 3.31 -7.20
N TRP A 776 8.36 4.16 -7.10
CA TRP A 776 7.11 3.67 -6.50
C TRP A 776 6.36 2.67 -7.36
N LEU A 777 6.71 2.54 -8.64
CA LEU A 777 6.23 1.38 -9.38
C LEU A 777 6.79 0.10 -8.75
N ASP A 778 8.07 0.09 -8.36
CA ASP A 778 8.69 -1.06 -7.69
C ASP A 778 8.14 -1.24 -6.26
N ILE A 779 8.09 -0.17 -5.46
CA ILE A 779 7.52 -0.16 -4.10
C ILE A 779 6.05 -0.58 -4.16
N GLY A 780 5.24 0.08 -4.97
CA GLY A 780 3.82 -0.18 -5.17
C GLY A 780 3.53 -1.57 -5.73
N THR A 781 4.33 -2.06 -6.67
CA THR A 781 4.21 -3.44 -7.18
C THR A 781 4.56 -4.46 -6.09
N SER A 782 5.61 -4.21 -5.31
CA SER A 782 5.99 -5.10 -4.21
C SER A 782 4.92 -5.17 -3.12
N ILE A 783 4.35 -4.01 -2.75
CA ILE A 783 3.20 -3.91 -1.83
C ILE A 783 2.00 -4.62 -2.44
N SER A 784 1.67 -4.35 -3.70
CA SER A 784 0.50 -4.91 -4.39
C SER A 784 0.55 -6.42 -4.44
N HIS A 785 1.70 -7.02 -4.78
CA HIS A 785 1.86 -8.48 -4.75
C HIS A 785 1.56 -9.05 -3.37
N TYR A 786 2.10 -8.46 -2.31
CA TYR A 786 1.84 -8.90 -0.95
C TYR A 786 0.37 -8.70 -0.54
N VAL A 787 -0.18 -7.51 -0.79
CA VAL A 787 -1.57 -7.13 -0.48
C VAL A 787 -2.56 -8.03 -1.20
N ILE A 788 -2.34 -8.33 -2.49
CA ILE A 788 -3.20 -9.23 -3.27
C ILE A 788 -3.21 -10.61 -2.64
N VAL A 789 -2.04 -11.18 -2.33
CA VAL A 789 -1.96 -12.51 -1.73
C VAL A 789 -2.61 -12.56 -0.35
N MET A 790 -2.36 -11.55 0.50
CA MET A 790 -2.97 -11.46 1.84
C MET A 790 -4.48 -11.26 1.77
N SER A 791 -4.95 -10.40 0.88
CA SER A 791 -6.39 -10.14 0.67
C SER A 791 -7.11 -11.36 0.13
N MET A 792 -6.49 -12.08 -0.81
CA MET A 792 -7.00 -13.37 -1.30
C MET A 792 -7.06 -14.39 -0.17
N THR A 793 -6.04 -14.48 0.69
CA THR A 793 -6.02 -15.40 1.83
C THR A 793 -7.13 -15.09 2.83
N ILE A 794 -7.26 -13.82 3.23
CA ILE A 794 -8.34 -13.33 4.09
C ILE A 794 -9.71 -13.61 3.48
N PHE A 795 -9.88 -13.34 2.18
CA PHE A 795 -11.12 -13.60 1.46
C PHE A 795 -11.47 -15.10 1.45
N LEU A 796 -10.50 -15.98 1.16
CA LEU A 796 -10.68 -17.44 1.21
C LEU A 796 -11.08 -17.90 2.62
N MET A 797 -10.49 -17.33 3.66
CA MET A 797 -10.86 -17.62 5.05
C MET A 797 -12.29 -17.19 5.38
N LEU A 798 -12.70 -15.97 5.01
CA LEU A 798 -14.07 -15.49 5.19
C LEU A 798 -15.08 -16.36 4.42
N LEU A 799 -14.74 -16.70 3.18
CA LEU A 799 -15.52 -17.58 2.31
C LEU A 799 -15.77 -18.94 2.97
N SER A 800 -14.78 -19.51 3.67
CA SER A 800 -14.94 -20.78 4.39
C SER A 800 -15.95 -20.69 5.54
N VAL A 801 -16.00 -19.55 6.25
CA VAL A 801 -16.96 -19.30 7.33
C VAL A 801 -18.38 -19.17 6.76
N VAL A 802 -18.54 -18.39 5.69
CA VAL A 802 -19.82 -18.23 4.97
C VAL A 802 -20.30 -19.58 4.44
N THR A 803 -19.41 -20.36 3.84
CA THR A 803 -19.70 -21.71 3.34
C THR A 803 -20.19 -22.63 4.47
N HIS A 804 -19.55 -22.60 5.63
CA HIS A 804 -19.98 -23.40 6.78
C HIS A 804 -21.37 -22.99 7.27
N ILE A 805 -21.65 -21.67 7.33
CA ILE A 805 -22.97 -21.15 7.72
C ILE A 805 -24.05 -21.61 6.72
N PHE A 806 -23.81 -21.45 5.41
CA PHE A 806 -24.77 -21.84 4.37
C PHE A 806 -25.05 -23.33 4.31
N THR A 807 -24.08 -24.16 4.67
CA THR A 807 -24.26 -25.61 4.65
C THR A 807 -24.92 -26.17 5.90
N THR A 808 -24.71 -25.55 7.06
CA THR A 808 -25.15 -26.11 8.35
C THR A 808 -26.35 -25.41 8.97
N GLN A 809 -26.53 -24.11 8.73
CA GLN A 809 -27.57 -23.31 9.38
C GLN A 809 -28.84 -23.22 8.53
N ARG A 810 -29.99 -23.19 9.20
CA ARG A 810 -31.30 -22.94 8.58
C ARG A 810 -32.05 -21.86 9.35
N LEU A 811 -32.52 -20.84 8.64
CA LEU A 811 -33.37 -19.79 9.19
C LEU A 811 -34.83 -20.27 9.18
N ILE A 812 -35.52 -20.19 10.33
CA ILE A 812 -36.93 -20.58 10.47
C ILE A 812 -37.74 -19.31 10.77
N LEU A 813 -38.47 -18.82 9.75
CA LEU A 813 -39.21 -17.54 9.83
C LEU A 813 -40.54 -17.63 10.61
N TRP A 814 -41.09 -18.82 10.84
CA TRP A 814 -42.31 -19.00 11.65
C TRP A 814 -42.32 -20.32 12.43
N ARG A 815 -42.35 -20.26 13.77
CA ARG A 815 -42.78 -21.40 14.61
C ARG A 815 -44.30 -21.39 14.68
N ARG A 816 -44.97 -22.34 14.02
CA ARG A 816 -46.41 -22.54 14.24
C ARG A 816 -46.66 -23.06 15.67
N PRO A 817 -47.70 -22.60 16.38
CA PRO A 817 -48.10 -23.19 17.66
C PRO A 817 -48.46 -24.66 17.43
N LYS A 818 -47.98 -25.55 18.30
CA LYS A 818 -48.36 -26.97 18.26
C LYS A 818 -49.86 -27.08 18.54
N MET A 819 -50.66 -27.40 17.53
CA MET A 819 -52.05 -27.83 17.75
C MET A 819 -52.01 -29.27 18.28
N HIS A 820 -52.44 -29.43 19.54
CA HIS A 820 -52.87 -30.72 20.06
C HIS A 820 -54.27 -30.99 19.49
N PHE A 821 -54.40 -32.05 18.67
CA PHE A 821 -55.72 -32.61 18.38
C PHE A 821 -56.09 -33.60 19.48
N PRO A 822 -57.35 -33.61 19.96
CA PRO A 822 -57.84 -34.49 21.02
C PRO A 822 -57.86 -35.97 20.61
#